data_AF-A0A957MWM8-F1
#
_entry.id   AF-A0A957MWM8-F1
#
_cell.length_a   1.000
_cell.length_b   1.000
_cell.length_c   1.000
_cell.angle_alpha   90.00
_cell.angle_beta   90.00
_cell.angle_gamma   90.00
#
_symmetry.space_group_name_H-M   'P 1'
#
loop_
_entity.id
_entity.type
_entity.pdbx_description
1 polymer ?
#
loop_
_entity_poly.entity_id
_entity_poly.type
_entity_poly.pdbx_seq_one_letter_code
_entity_poly.pdbx_strand_id
1 'polypeptide(L)'
;FAEKLISVREDYPDAAYYTLLNLMGSHDTQRILWALTPGERNREDREFNAANLAEGKARLMLAAVVQMTIPGAPTIYYGDEIGLNGDDDPDDRRTFPWTGVGPAGAGGDQRLFRHYATLTSLRRQNPVFRNGEMTFLLTDDANRTMAYLLRTPDQAAVVAINRNSTPQTLAIPLNGMLPANVQLQEVLYRVPQLAPVTYTASNGVLNVTLPPLGAVILLPAAGQDLVAPVAPANLTATAGDRQVALAWSAVSDAASYRIYRSPVTGGGYVLAGESSGTTFTDSGLTNAQAYFYVVKSVDAAGNVGAASNEASAVPSYQIGWANLQWPPTINHTISTVNRTDNAYGQVWIDGVTNAPGATPTLMAQLGFGPAGSNPAGNVDWTWVDASFNVNAGNNDEFVASLLPEQTGSFDYVYRYSTNGGRTWLYADLSGPVAADAAPGNPGKLTVNASGDTTAPSVPGNLQVVSGSPAGIALAWDASTDDVALHGYEVLRGSTAGGPYARIATVTGATAYMDTSVEENQSYFYVVQAVDTSFNRSGVSNEATGTAALRTVTLNFSVTAPATTPADATVFIAGSLNRLDGGYPEWNPGAVSLAPAGGNVWTITFTGKEGTQIEYKYTLGSWDFVEKGGACEEIANRTLTLNYGATGVQTVNDTIANWRNVAPCGN
;
A
#
# COMPACT_ATOMS: atom_id res chain seq x y z
N PHE A 1 -6.27 -16.01 -24.18
CA PHE A 1 -7.30 -16.97 -23.69
C PHE A 1 -7.20 -17.16 -22.17
N ALA A 2 -6.03 -17.58 -21.65
CA ALA A 2 -5.83 -17.78 -20.22
C ALA A 2 -6.19 -16.55 -19.38
N GLU A 3 -5.70 -15.36 -19.75
CA GLU A 3 -6.04 -14.09 -19.09
C GLU A 3 -7.54 -13.84 -19.01
N LYS A 4 -8.30 -14.18 -20.06
CA LYS A 4 -9.75 -13.99 -20.08
C LYS A 4 -10.45 -14.94 -19.09
N LEU A 5 -9.98 -16.18 -18.96
CA LEU A 5 -10.52 -17.11 -17.98
C LEU A 5 -10.11 -16.77 -16.55
N ILE A 6 -8.90 -16.22 -16.34
CA ILE A 6 -8.46 -15.71 -15.03
C ILE A 6 -9.34 -14.52 -14.62
N SER A 7 -9.57 -13.55 -15.52
CA SER A 7 -10.48 -12.42 -15.25
C SER A 7 -11.88 -12.91 -14.87
N VAL A 8 -12.45 -13.89 -15.59
CA VAL A 8 -13.76 -14.45 -15.22
C VAL A 8 -13.72 -15.12 -13.84
N ARG A 9 -12.61 -15.77 -13.46
CA ARG A 9 -12.45 -16.37 -12.13
C ARG A 9 -12.43 -15.31 -11.03
N GLU A 10 -11.81 -14.16 -11.28
CA GLU A 10 -11.70 -13.03 -10.34
C GLU A 10 -13.04 -12.29 -10.17
N ASP A 11 -13.88 -12.28 -11.20
CA ASP A 11 -15.17 -11.57 -11.19
C ASP A 11 -16.24 -12.24 -10.30
N TYR A 12 -16.11 -13.55 -10.01
CA TYR A 12 -17.17 -14.32 -9.37
C TYR A 12 -16.72 -15.12 -8.13
N PRO A 13 -17.55 -15.16 -7.06
CA PRO A 13 -17.33 -16.08 -5.95
C PRO A 13 -17.52 -17.53 -6.40
N ASP A 14 -16.94 -18.48 -5.65
CA ASP A 14 -16.91 -19.90 -6.01
C ASP A 14 -18.30 -20.48 -6.33
N ALA A 15 -19.30 -20.15 -5.52
CA ALA A 15 -20.67 -20.62 -5.73
C ALA A 15 -21.25 -20.22 -7.09
N ALA A 16 -20.90 -19.03 -7.60
CA ALA A 16 -21.30 -18.59 -8.93
C ALA A 16 -20.38 -19.19 -10.00
N TYR A 17 -19.06 -19.09 -9.83
CA TYR A 17 -18.06 -19.53 -10.81
C TYR A 17 -18.24 -21.00 -11.24
N TYR A 18 -18.44 -21.91 -10.28
CA TYR A 18 -18.63 -23.33 -10.58
C TYR A 18 -20.01 -23.67 -11.17
N THR A 19 -20.95 -22.73 -11.22
CA THR A 19 -22.31 -22.93 -11.75
C THR A 19 -22.61 -22.13 -13.02
N LEU A 20 -21.65 -21.36 -13.54
CA LEU A 20 -21.78 -20.61 -14.79
C LEU A 20 -22.12 -21.52 -15.97
N LEU A 21 -23.04 -21.08 -16.83
CA LEU A 21 -23.34 -21.79 -18.08
C LEU A 21 -22.22 -21.52 -19.09
N ASN A 22 -21.47 -22.56 -19.47
CA ASN A 22 -20.41 -22.50 -20.46
C ASN A 22 -20.97 -22.89 -21.84
N LEU A 23 -21.63 -21.93 -22.50
CA LEU A 23 -22.13 -22.07 -23.87
C LEU A 23 -21.05 -21.73 -24.91
N MET A 24 -21.08 -22.42 -26.05
CA MET A 24 -20.25 -22.08 -27.24
C MET A 24 -21.07 -21.47 -28.38
N GLY A 25 -22.39 -21.63 -28.32
CA GLY A 25 -23.39 -21.03 -29.19
C GLY A 25 -24.77 -21.14 -28.52
N SER A 26 -25.74 -20.38 -29.01
CA SER A 26 -27.12 -20.41 -28.57
C SER A 26 -28.08 -20.29 -29.77
N HIS A 27 -29.35 -20.04 -29.48
CA HIS A 27 -30.37 -19.71 -30.47
C HIS A 27 -30.35 -18.24 -30.91
N ASP A 28 -29.38 -17.45 -30.42
CA ASP A 28 -29.22 -16.02 -30.74
C ASP A 28 -27.83 -15.73 -31.33
N THR A 29 -27.14 -16.78 -31.80
CA THR A 29 -25.77 -16.68 -32.33
C THR A 29 -25.55 -17.75 -33.37
N GLN A 30 -24.72 -17.47 -34.38
CA GLN A 30 -24.21 -18.49 -35.30
C GLN A 30 -23.76 -19.79 -34.61
N ARG A 31 -24.00 -20.94 -35.26
CA ARG A 31 -23.59 -22.25 -34.73
C ARG A 31 -22.08 -22.31 -34.51
N ILE A 32 -21.64 -23.00 -33.46
CA ILE A 32 -20.21 -23.10 -33.16
C ILE A 32 -19.42 -23.78 -34.29
N LEU A 33 -19.99 -24.79 -34.97
CA LEU A 33 -19.33 -25.43 -36.11
C LEU A 33 -19.11 -24.44 -37.26
N TRP A 34 -20.09 -23.58 -37.53
CA TRP A 34 -19.98 -22.53 -38.55
C TRP A 34 -18.87 -21.53 -38.19
N ALA A 35 -18.81 -21.10 -36.93
CA ALA A 35 -17.79 -20.17 -36.46
C ALA A 35 -16.37 -20.74 -36.52
N LEU A 36 -16.21 -22.05 -36.25
CA LEU A 36 -14.91 -22.72 -36.23
C LEU A 36 -14.43 -23.18 -37.60
N THR A 37 -15.34 -23.34 -38.58
CA THR A 37 -15.00 -23.78 -39.93
C THR A 37 -14.26 -22.65 -40.69
N PRO A 38 -13.06 -22.90 -41.24
CA PRO A 38 -12.30 -21.89 -41.97
C PRO A 38 -12.94 -21.53 -43.32
N GLY A 39 -12.49 -20.43 -43.91
CA GLY A 39 -12.97 -19.92 -45.19
C GLY A 39 -13.92 -18.71 -45.05
N GLU A 40 -14.38 -18.22 -46.20
CA GLU A 40 -15.29 -17.07 -46.27
C GLU A 40 -16.61 -17.39 -45.57
N ARG A 41 -17.35 -16.34 -45.15
CA ARG A 41 -18.65 -16.51 -44.50
C ARG A 41 -19.75 -16.81 -45.54
N ASN A 42 -19.69 -17.99 -46.13
CA ASN A 42 -20.67 -18.51 -47.08
C ASN A 42 -20.80 -20.04 -46.97
N ARG A 43 -21.81 -20.61 -47.62
CA ARG A 43 -22.10 -22.05 -47.53
C ARG A 43 -21.09 -22.88 -48.31
N GLU A 44 -20.56 -22.35 -49.41
CA GLU A 44 -19.54 -22.99 -50.24
C GLU A 44 -18.32 -23.37 -49.40
N ASP A 45 -17.80 -22.42 -48.62
CA ASP A 45 -16.62 -22.63 -47.79
C ASP A 45 -16.92 -23.32 -46.46
N ARG A 46 -18.07 -23.05 -45.83
CA ARG A 46 -18.34 -23.51 -44.45
C ARG A 46 -19.20 -24.76 -44.33
N GLU A 47 -19.95 -25.12 -45.36
CA GLU A 47 -20.78 -26.33 -45.37
C GLU A 47 -20.35 -27.32 -46.44
N PHE A 48 -20.07 -26.84 -47.66
CA PHE A 48 -19.88 -27.72 -48.82
C PHE A 48 -18.43 -28.08 -49.08
N ASN A 49 -17.47 -27.26 -48.63
CA ASN A 49 -16.06 -27.58 -48.68
C ASN A 49 -15.71 -28.64 -47.62
N ALA A 50 -15.49 -29.87 -48.07
CA ALA A 50 -15.21 -31.01 -47.20
C ALA A 50 -13.92 -30.85 -46.36
N ALA A 51 -12.89 -30.18 -46.89
CA ALA A 51 -11.63 -29.95 -46.17
C ALA A 51 -11.82 -28.93 -45.05
N ASN A 52 -12.47 -27.81 -45.34
CA ASN A 52 -12.82 -26.81 -44.34
C ASN A 52 -13.71 -27.42 -43.25
N LEU A 53 -14.77 -28.13 -43.63
CA LEU A 53 -15.67 -28.76 -42.67
C LEU A 53 -14.96 -29.80 -41.80
N ALA A 54 -14.03 -30.58 -42.36
CA ALA A 54 -13.21 -31.52 -41.58
C ALA A 54 -12.33 -30.81 -40.54
N GLU A 55 -11.71 -29.69 -40.92
CA GLU A 55 -10.94 -28.86 -39.98
C GLU A 55 -11.83 -28.20 -38.91
N GLY A 56 -13.00 -27.67 -39.31
CA GLY A 56 -14.00 -27.10 -38.40
C GLY A 56 -14.46 -28.11 -37.35
N LYS A 57 -14.73 -29.35 -37.75
CA LYS A 57 -15.06 -30.45 -36.84
C LYS A 57 -13.90 -30.81 -35.91
N ALA A 58 -12.65 -30.81 -36.39
CA ALA A 58 -11.49 -31.03 -35.54
C ALA A 58 -11.33 -29.92 -34.48
N ARG A 59 -11.54 -28.65 -34.86
CA ARG A 59 -11.57 -27.51 -33.93
C ARG A 59 -12.72 -27.62 -32.94
N LEU A 60 -13.90 -28.10 -33.36
CA LEU A 60 -15.04 -28.34 -32.47
C LEU A 60 -14.74 -29.43 -31.44
N MET A 61 -14.06 -30.52 -31.84
CA MET A 61 -13.61 -31.55 -30.89
C MET A 61 -12.67 -30.97 -29.83
N LEU A 62 -11.76 -30.06 -30.20
CA LEU A 62 -10.91 -29.35 -29.23
C LEU A 62 -11.71 -28.43 -28.31
N ALA A 63 -12.63 -27.64 -28.88
CA ALA A 63 -13.47 -26.74 -28.11
C ALA A 63 -14.32 -27.52 -27.08
N ALA A 64 -14.85 -28.69 -27.47
CA ALA A 64 -15.57 -29.59 -26.58
C ALA A 64 -14.70 -30.11 -25.43
N VAL A 65 -13.41 -30.41 -25.66
CA VAL A 65 -12.47 -30.76 -24.57
C VAL A 65 -12.45 -29.64 -23.56
N VAL A 66 -12.16 -28.40 -23.99
CA VAL A 66 -12.14 -27.21 -23.11
C VAL A 66 -13.47 -27.06 -22.37
N GLN A 67 -14.59 -27.05 -23.09
CA GLN A 67 -15.92 -26.87 -22.53
C GLN A 67 -16.22 -27.88 -21.41
N MET A 68 -15.77 -29.14 -21.59
CA MET A 68 -16.04 -30.23 -20.67
C MET A 68 -15.04 -30.37 -19.53
N THR A 69 -13.90 -29.67 -19.56
CA THR A 69 -12.86 -29.79 -18.54
C THR A 69 -12.57 -28.50 -17.77
N ILE A 70 -13.10 -27.34 -18.16
CA ILE A 70 -13.03 -26.12 -17.34
C ILE A 70 -14.10 -26.09 -16.23
N PRO A 71 -13.93 -25.26 -15.18
CA PRO A 71 -14.96 -25.00 -14.18
C PRO A 71 -16.25 -24.39 -14.79
N GLY A 72 -17.40 -24.66 -14.16
CA GLY A 72 -18.72 -24.27 -14.66
C GLY A 72 -19.56 -25.45 -15.18
N ALA A 73 -20.76 -25.17 -15.65
CA ALA A 73 -21.67 -26.15 -16.25
C ALA A 73 -21.54 -26.13 -17.79
N PRO A 74 -20.99 -27.19 -18.42
CA PRO A 74 -20.95 -27.30 -19.88
C PRO A 74 -22.37 -27.33 -20.46
N THR A 75 -22.67 -26.40 -21.36
CA THR A 75 -24.00 -26.28 -21.97
C THR A 75 -23.91 -26.54 -23.47
N ILE A 76 -24.45 -27.68 -23.91
CA ILE A 76 -24.49 -28.08 -25.32
C ILE A 76 -25.77 -27.53 -25.96
N TYR A 77 -25.64 -26.75 -27.03
CA TYR A 77 -26.79 -26.35 -27.84
C TYR A 77 -27.16 -27.48 -28.80
N TYR A 78 -28.45 -27.80 -28.90
CA TYR A 78 -28.93 -29.04 -29.52
C TYR A 78 -28.38 -29.21 -30.95
N GLY A 79 -27.69 -30.31 -31.24
CA GLY A 79 -27.13 -30.58 -32.55
C GLY A 79 -25.63 -30.23 -32.68
N ASP A 80 -25.05 -29.43 -31.78
CA ASP A 80 -23.61 -29.18 -31.81
C ASP A 80 -22.81 -30.48 -31.60
N GLU A 81 -23.32 -31.39 -30.75
CA GLU A 81 -22.71 -32.68 -30.44
C GLU A 81 -22.68 -33.66 -31.62
N ILE A 82 -23.44 -33.39 -32.67
CA ILE A 82 -23.45 -34.15 -33.93
C ILE A 82 -23.01 -33.28 -35.13
N GLY A 83 -22.49 -32.08 -34.89
CA GLY A 83 -21.98 -31.19 -35.92
C GLY A 83 -23.07 -30.55 -36.80
N LEU A 84 -24.21 -30.15 -36.23
CA LEU A 84 -25.20 -29.33 -36.90
C LEU A 84 -24.58 -27.96 -37.22
N ASN A 85 -24.66 -27.55 -38.48
CA ASN A 85 -24.06 -26.33 -39.01
C ASN A 85 -25.15 -25.29 -39.34
N GLY A 86 -24.81 -24.01 -39.36
CA GLY A 86 -25.73 -22.91 -39.68
C GLY A 86 -25.12 -21.55 -39.36
N ASP A 87 -25.43 -20.54 -40.16
CA ASP A 87 -25.02 -19.15 -39.92
C ASP A 87 -25.84 -18.55 -38.76
N ASP A 88 -26.03 -17.22 -38.72
CA ASP A 88 -26.77 -16.51 -37.68
C ASP A 88 -28.29 -16.73 -37.74
N ASP A 89 -29.05 -16.21 -36.75
CA ASP A 89 -30.52 -16.28 -36.69
C ASP A 89 -31.17 -15.91 -38.04
N PRO A 90 -32.05 -16.76 -38.61
CA PRO A 90 -32.65 -17.98 -38.05
C PRO A 90 -31.98 -19.30 -38.41
N ASP A 91 -30.84 -19.26 -39.10
CA ASP A 91 -30.17 -20.45 -39.60
C ASP A 91 -29.50 -21.29 -38.48
N ASP A 92 -29.26 -20.68 -37.32
CA ASP A 92 -28.85 -21.34 -36.09
C ASP A 92 -29.94 -22.24 -35.45
N ARG A 93 -31.19 -22.15 -35.92
CA ARG A 93 -32.36 -22.90 -35.41
C ARG A 93 -32.85 -24.02 -36.34
N ARG A 94 -31.97 -24.56 -37.20
CA ARG A 94 -32.27 -25.71 -38.07
C ARG A 94 -32.82 -26.93 -37.30
N THR A 95 -33.61 -27.75 -37.97
CA THR A 95 -34.20 -28.97 -37.38
C THR A 95 -33.12 -29.98 -37.02
N PHE A 96 -33.30 -30.68 -35.89
CA PHE A 96 -32.36 -31.72 -35.48
C PHE A 96 -32.44 -32.94 -36.42
N PRO A 97 -31.30 -33.42 -36.97
CA PRO A 97 -31.28 -34.49 -37.96
C PRO A 97 -31.31 -35.88 -37.29
N TRP A 98 -32.48 -36.29 -36.79
CA TRP A 98 -32.68 -37.61 -36.18
C TRP A 98 -32.32 -38.78 -37.12
N THR A 99 -32.06 -39.96 -36.56
CA THR A 99 -31.82 -41.19 -37.34
C THR A 99 -33.14 -41.65 -38.01
N GLY A 100 -33.18 -41.78 -39.34
CA GLY A 100 -34.40 -42.21 -40.06
C GLY A 100 -34.29 -42.10 -41.59
N VAL A 101 -35.40 -42.38 -42.29
CA VAL A 101 -35.53 -42.26 -43.76
C VAL A 101 -36.31 -40.98 -44.09
N GLY A 102 -35.78 -40.13 -44.96
CA GLY A 102 -36.37 -38.85 -45.37
C GLY A 102 -35.31 -37.73 -45.44
N PRO A 103 -35.64 -36.54 -45.98
CA PRO A 103 -34.66 -35.47 -46.19
C PRO A 103 -34.02 -34.90 -44.91
N ALA A 104 -34.58 -35.20 -43.73
CA ALA A 104 -34.02 -34.85 -42.42
C ALA A 104 -33.31 -36.02 -41.70
N GLY A 105 -33.28 -37.21 -42.31
CA GLY A 105 -32.76 -38.44 -41.72
C GLY A 105 -31.29 -38.68 -42.09
N ALA A 106 -30.36 -38.23 -41.25
CA ALA A 106 -28.92 -38.49 -41.44
C ALA A 106 -28.16 -38.80 -40.14
N GLY A 107 -28.78 -38.67 -38.96
CA GLY A 107 -28.18 -39.01 -37.66
C GLY A 107 -26.95 -38.18 -37.27
N GLY A 108 -26.58 -37.17 -38.06
CA GLY A 108 -25.41 -36.32 -37.86
C GLY A 108 -24.06 -37.06 -37.77
N ASP A 109 -23.04 -36.37 -37.26
CA ASP A 109 -21.68 -36.89 -37.14
C ASP A 109 -21.52 -37.78 -35.89
N GLN A 110 -21.49 -39.09 -36.11
CA GLN A 110 -21.36 -40.09 -35.05
C GLN A 110 -20.00 -40.06 -34.33
N ARG A 111 -18.95 -39.51 -34.96
CA ARG A 111 -17.64 -39.35 -34.30
C ARG A 111 -17.69 -38.21 -33.29
N LEU A 112 -18.29 -37.08 -33.65
CA LEU A 112 -18.55 -35.98 -32.71
C LEU A 112 -19.43 -36.46 -31.55
N PHE A 113 -20.51 -37.18 -31.84
CA PHE A 113 -21.40 -37.67 -30.79
C PHE A 113 -20.66 -38.53 -29.75
N ARG A 114 -19.85 -39.49 -30.21
CA ARG A 114 -19.03 -40.34 -29.33
C ARG A 114 -17.99 -39.54 -28.54
N HIS A 115 -17.42 -38.49 -29.14
CA HIS A 115 -16.47 -37.59 -28.48
C HIS A 115 -17.14 -36.85 -27.32
N TYR A 116 -18.30 -36.23 -27.55
CA TYR A 116 -19.09 -35.58 -26.50
C TYR A 116 -19.55 -36.58 -25.43
N ALA A 117 -20.02 -37.77 -25.81
CA ALA A 117 -20.40 -38.83 -24.86
C ALA A 117 -19.22 -39.28 -23.98
N THR A 118 -18.01 -39.37 -24.56
CA THR A 118 -16.79 -39.70 -23.81
C THR A 118 -16.46 -38.60 -22.81
N LEU A 119 -16.43 -37.34 -23.26
CA LEU A 119 -16.09 -36.19 -22.40
C LEU A 119 -17.09 -36.00 -21.26
N THR A 120 -18.40 -36.12 -21.54
CA THR A 120 -19.44 -36.05 -20.51
C THR A 120 -19.32 -37.20 -19.50
N SER A 121 -18.96 -38.40 -19.96
CA SER A 121 -18.69 -39.54 -19.08
C SER A 121 -17.44 -39.29 -18.21
N LEU A 122 -16.35 -38.79 -18.78
CA LEU A 122 -15.12 -38.44 -18.06
C LEU A 122 -15.40 -37.37 -16.99
N ARG A 123 -16.11 -36.30 -17.34
CA ARG A 123 -16.51 -35.24 -16.39
C ARG A 123 -17.36 -35.79 -15.26
N ARG A 124 -18.29 -36.71 -15.54
CA ARG A 124 -19.16 -37.33 -14.53
C ARG A 124 -18.38 -38.24 -13.58
N GLN A 125 -17.44 -39.02 -14.10
CA GLN A 125 -16.67 -40.00 -13.33
C GLN A 125 -15.57 -39.34 -12.47
N ASN A 126 -15.09 -38.15 -12.84
CA ASN A 126 -13.98 -37.49 -12.18
C ASN A 126 -14.42 -36.13 -11.61
N PRO A 127 -14.80 -36.06 -10.32
CA PRO A 127 -15.19 -34.83 -9.63
C PRO A 127 -14.25 -33.63 -9.82
N VAL A 128 -12.95 -33.85 -10.02
CA VAL A 128 -11.96 -32.79 -10.30
C VAL A 128 -12.37 -31.85 -11.44
N PHE A 129 -13.10 -32.32 -12.46
CA PHE A 129 -13.55 -31.45 -13.54
C PHE A 129 -14.69 -30.49 -13.14
N ARG A 130 -15.41 -30.81 -12.07
CA ARG A 130 -16.55 -30.02 -11.56
C ARG A 130 -16.16 -29.12 -10.38
N ASN A 131 -15.25 -29.60 -9.54
CA ASN A 131 -14.94 -28.98 -8.25
C ASN A 131 -13.47 -28.56 -8.12
N GLY A 132 -12.62 -28.94 -9.07
CA GLY A 132 -11.19 -28.68 -9.00
C GLY A 132 -10.86 -27.23 -9.29
N GLU A 133 -9.91 -26.70 -8.55
CA GLU A 133 -9.30 -25.40 -8.84
C GLU A 133 -8.48 -25.52 -10.12
N MET A 134 -8.66 -24.57 -11.04
CA MET A 134 -7.99 -24.55 -12.33
C MET A 134 -6.75 -23.64 -12.30
N THR A 135 -5.61 -24.15 -12.76
CA THR A 135 -4.35 -23.39 -12.88
C THR A 135 -3.74 -23.60 -14.27
N PHE A 136 -3.40 -22.52 -14.96
CA PHE A 136 -2.65 -22.64 -16.22
C PHE A 136 -1.20 -23.01 -15.94
N LEU A 137 -0.73 -24.08 -16.57
CA LEU A 137 0.63 -24.61 -16.43
C LEU A 137 1.56 -24.08 -17.53
N LEU A 138 1.02 -23.90 -18.73
CA LEU A 138 1.76 -23.45 -19.91
C LEU A 138 0.81 -22.73 -20.86
N THR A 139 1.25 -21.59 -21.38
CA THR A 139 0.57 -20.85 -22.45
C THR A 139 1.62 -20.38 -23.45
N ASP A 140 1.53 -20.86 -24.69
CA ASP A 140 2.50 -20.56 -25.75
C ASP A 140 1.75 -20.13 -27.00
N ASP A 141 1.69 -18.81 -27.23
CA ASP A 141 1.01 -18.22 -28.38
C ASP A 141 1.75 -18.48 -29.69
N ALA A 142 3.08 -18.57 -29.66
CA ALA A 142 3.89 -18.81 -30.85
C ALA A 142 3.63 -20.20 -31.43
N ASN A 143 3.62 -21.22 -30.57
CA ASN A 143 3.30 -22.59 -30.96
C ASN A 143 1.79 -22.89 -30.93
N ARG A 144 0.97 -21.97 -30.42
CA ARG A 144 -0.49 -22.11 -30.26
C ARG A 144 -0.88 -23.30 -29.39
N THR A 145 -0.15 -23.48 -28.29
CA THR A 145 -0.35 -24.58 -27.34
C THR A 145 -0.65 -24.06 -25.93
N MET A 146 -1.31 -24.90 -25.14
CA MET A 146 -1.68 -24.57 -23.77
C MET A 146 -1.81 -25.84 -22.93
N ALA A 147 -1.48 -25.75 -21.65
CA ALA A 147 -1.81 -26.78 -20.66
C ALA A 147 -2.34 -26.16 -19.37
N TYR A 148 -3.28 -26.84 -18.72
CA TYR A 148 -3.82 -26.45 -17.41
C TYR A 148 -4.06 -27.68 -16.53
N LEU A 149 -3.98 -27.45 -15.23
CA LEU A 149 -4.28 -28.38 -14.15
C LEU A 149 -5.66 -28.07 -13.59
N LEU A 150 -6.43 -29.11 -13.27
CA LEU A 150 -7.50 -29.03 -12.28
C LEU A 150 -7.11 -29.87 -11.07
N ARG A 151 -7.31 -29.36 -9.86
CA ARG A 151 -6.91 -30.07 -8.64
C ARG A 151 -7.93 -29.93 -7.51
N THR A 152 -8.22 -31.05 -6.85
CA THR A 152 -8.78 -31.14 -5.48
C THR A 152 -7.69 -31.71 -4.56
N PRO A 153 -7.89 -31.79 -3.23
CA PRO A 153 -6.87 -32.36 -2.34
C PRO A 153 -6.43 -33.79 -2.70
N ASP A 154 -7.30 -34.57 -3.34
CA ASP A 154 -7.13 -36.00 -3.63
C ASP A 154 -7.26 -36.37 -5.12
N GLN A 155 -7.59 -35.43 -6.01
CA GLN A 155 -7.71 -35.67 -7.45
C GLN A 155 -7.01 -34.59 -8.27
N ALA A 156 -6.51 -34.97 -9.43
CA ALA A 156 -5.91 -34.04 -10.38
C ALA A 156 -6.26 -34.42 -11.82
N ALA A 157 -6.24 -33.44 -12.71
CA ALA A 157 -6.30 -33.65 -14.16
C ALA A 157 -5.43 -32.63 -14.89
N VAL A 158 -4.55 -33.09 -15.77
CA VAL A 158 -3.79 -32.21 -16.67
C VAL A 158 -4.42 -32.28 -18.06
N VAL A 159 -4.81 -31.13 -18.60
CA VAL A 159 -5.33 -31.02 -19.96
C VAL A 159 -4.34 -30.22 -20.78
N ALA A 160 -3.91 -30.76 -21.92
CA ALA A 160 -2.99 -30.08 -22.82
C ALA A 160 -3.57 -30.05 -24.24
N ILE A 161 -3.42 -28.92 -24.92
CA ILE A 161 -4.08 -28.60 -26.19
C ILE A 161 -3.06 -28.04 -27.17
N ASN A 162 -3.14 -28.52 -28.40
CA ASN A 162 -2.41 -28.03 -29.56
C ASN A 162 -3.41 -27.53 -30.60
N ARG A 163 -3.44 -26.21 -30.83
CA ARG A 163 -4.27 -25.57 -31.87
C ARG A 163 -3.48 -25.30 -33.16
N ASN A 164 -2.23 -25.75 -33.23
CA ASN A 164 -1.42 -25.67 -34.43
C ASN A 164 -1.87 -26.74 -35.45
N SER A 165 -1.59 -26.50 -36.73
CA SER A 165 -1.77 -27.47 -37.82
C SER A 165 -0.61 -28.47 -37.92
N THR A 166 0.39 -28.35 -37.04
CA THR A 166 1.55 -29.24 -36.94
C THR A 166 1.61 -29.93 -35.57
N PRO A 167 2.25 -31.12 -35.46
CA PRO A 167 2.48 -31.74 -34.15
C PRO A 167 3.33 -30.84 -33.24
N GLN A 168 3.07 -30.87 -31.94
CA GLN A 168 3.79 -30.06 -30.95
C GLN A 168 4.20 -30.93 -29.75
N THR A 169 5.39 -30.67 -29.18
CA THR A 169 5.82 -31.30 -27.92
C THR A 169 5.89 -30.25 -26.84
N LEU A 170 5.12 -30.44 -25.77
CA LEU A 170 5.00 -29.51 -24.66
C LEU A 170 5.82 -30.02 -23.48
N ALA A 171 6.65 -29.14 -22.91
CA ALA A 171 7.32 -29.36 -21.63
C ALA A 171 6.48 -28.67 -20.53
N ILE A 172 5.58 -29.42 -19.90
CA ILE A 172 4.59 -28.89 -18.96
C ILE A 172 5.19 -28.87 -17.55
N PRO A 173 5.33 -27.71 -16.90
CA PRO A 173 5.83 -27.63 -15.53
C PRO A 173 4.75 -28.05 -14.53
N LEU A 174 5.12 -28.90 -13.57
CA LEU A 174 4.27 -29.41 -12.49
C LEU A 174 4.81 -29.11 -11.08
N ASN A 175 5.99 -28.48 -10.99
CA ASN A 175 6.69 -28.22 -9.73
C ASN A 175 5.80 -27.48 -8.71
N GLY A 176 5.69 -28.03 -7.51
CA GLY A 176 4.85 -27.49 -6.44
C GLY A 176 3.35 -27.70 -6.62
N MET A 177 2.91 -28.24 -7.76
CA MET A 177 1.50 -28.49 -8.08
C MET A 177 1.13 -29.97 -8.12
N LEU A 178 2.06 -30.85 -8.45
CA LEU A 178 1.95 -32.31 -8.34
C LEU A 178 3.31 -32.91 -7.93
N PRO A 179 3.34 -34.17 -7.45
CA PRO A 179 4.60 -34.88 -7.20
C PRO A 179 5.56 -34.83 -8.38
N ALA A 180 6.86 -34.65 -8.10
CA ALA A 180 7.88 -34.43 -9.12
C ALA A 180 8.00 -35.59 -10.13
N ASN A 181 7.64 -36.81 -9.72
CA ASN A 181 7.70 -38.03 -10.52
C ASN A 181 6.31 -38.66 -10.72
N VAL A 182 5.24 -37.87 -10.66
CA VAL A 182 3.86 -38.37 -10.83
C VAL A 182 3.70 -39.09 -12.17
N GLN A 183 2.99 -40.21 -12.14
CA GLN A 183 2.57 -40.92 -13.34
C GLN A 183 1.14 -40.51 -13.72
N LEU A 184 0.95 -40.10 -14.97
CA LEU A 184 -0.34 -39.65 -15.50
C LEU A 184 -0.73 -40.49 -16.72
N GLN A 185 -1.94 -41.02 -16.73
CA GLN A 185 -2.51 -41.84 -17.80
C GLN A 185 -3.41 -41.01 -18.71
N GLU A 186 -3.25 -41.14 -20.03
CA GLU A 186 -4.16 -40.57 -21.01
C GLU A 186 -5.50 -41.29 -21.02
N VAL A 187 -6.58 -40.53 -20.86
CA VAL A 187 -7.96 -41.04 -20.76
C VAL A 187 -8.88 -40.56 -21.87
N LEU A 188 -8.41 -39.66 -22.75
CA LEU A 188 -9.21 -39.19 -23.88
C LEU A 188 -9.24 -40.25 -24.99
N TYR A 189 -10.44 -40.73 -25.31
CA TYR A 189 -10.65 -41.69 -26.40
C TYR A 189 -10.30 -41.07 -27.76
N ARG A 190 -9.40 -41.70 -28.52
CA ARG A 190 -9.13 -41.39 -29.94
C ARG A 190 -9.63 -42.51 -30.84
N VAL A 191 -9.96 -42.20 -32.09
CA VAL A 191 -10.31 -43.21 -33.10
C VAL A 191 -9.25 -43.19 -34.19
N PRO A 192 -8.58 -44.34 -34.48
CA PRO A 192 -8.73 -45.63 -33.81
C PRO A 192 -8.27 -45.59 -32.34
N GLN A 193 -8.85 -46.46 -31.51
CA GLN A 193 -8.57 -46.55 -30.08
C GLN A 193 -7.08 -46.86 -29.87
N LEU A 194 -6.32 -45.85 -29.45
CA LEU A 194 -4.93 -46.03 -29.04
C LEU A 194 -4.93 -46.69 -27.65
N ALA A 195 -3.93 -47.55 -27.41
CA ALA A 195 -3.68 -48.07 -26.07
C ALA A 195 -3.44 -46.88 -25.11
N PRO A 196 -3.91 -46.95 -23.85
CA PRO A 196 -3.65 -45.90 -22.88
C PRO A 196 -2.14 -45.65 -22.76
N VAL A 197 -1.71 -44.40 -22.91
CA VAL A 197 -0.31 -43.99 -22.73
C VAL A 197 -0.15 -43.44 -21.32
N THR A 198 0.86 -43.94 -20.60
CA THR A 198 1.27 -43.37 -19.31
C THR A 198 2.49 -42.48 -19.51
N TYR A 199 2.39 -41.26 -19.03
CA TYR A 199 3.45 -40.27 -19.00
C TYR A 199 4.00 -40.19 -17.57
N THR A 200 5.31 -40.10 -17.42
CA THR A 200 5.95 -39.92 -16.11
C THR A 200 6.60 -38.54 -16.09
N ALA A 201 6.23 -37.72 -15.12
CA ALA A 201 6.94 -36.47 -14.87
C ALA A 201 8.38 -36.78 -14.44
N SER A 202 9.34 -35.97 -14.89
CA SER A 202 10.74 -36.10 -14.48
C SER A 202 11.18 -34.75 -13.94
N ASN A 203 11.61 -34.71 -12.67
CA ASN A 203 11.98 -33.48 -11.97
C ASN A 203 10.89 -32.39 -12.08
N GLY A 204 9.63 -32.81 -11.99
CA GLY A 204 8.46 -31.94 -12.06
C GLY A 204 8.19 -31.32 -13.43
N VAL A 205 8.74 -31.88 -14.51
CA VAL A 205 8.37 -31.53 -15.89
C VAL A 205 7.78 -32.75 -16.59
N LEU A 206 6.64 -32.56 -17.25
CA LEU A 206 5.95 -33.58 -18.03
C LEU A 206 6.07 -33.26 -19.52
N ASN A 207 6.70 -34.16 -20.30
CA ASN A 207 6.82 -34.01 -21.74
C ASN A 207 5.68 -34.75 -22.47
N VAL A 208 4.90 -34.03 -23.28
CA VAL A 208 3.73 -34.57 -23.99
C VAL A 208 3.76 -34.14 -25.45
N THR A 209 3.67 -35.10 -26.38
CA THR A 209 3.57 -34.82 -27.82
C THR A 209 2.11 -34.91 -28.29
N LEU A 210 1.61 -33.83 -28.88
CA LEU A 210 0.24 -33.69 -29.36
C LEU A 210 0.21 -33.65 -30.90
N PRO A 211 -0.75 -34.34 -31.55
CA PRO A 211 -0.96 -34.20 -33.00
C PRO A 211 -1.51 -32.80 -33.35
N PRO A 212 -1.53 -32.42 -34.65
CA PRO A 212 -2.22 -31.23 -35.13
C PRO A 212 -3.66 -31.18 -34.63
N LEU A 213 -4.11 -30.00 -34.19
CA LEU A 213 -5.47 -29.80 -33.66
C LEU A 213 -5.87 -30.88 -32.62
N GLY A 214 -4.92 -31.28 -31.77
CA GLY A 214 -5.04 -32.36 -30.81
C GLY A 214 -5.03 -31.90 -29.36
N ALA A 215 -5.60 -32.69 -28.47
CA ALA A 215 -5.55 -32.45 -27.02
C ALA A 215 -5.45 -33.77 -26.27
N VAL A 216 -4.79 -33.80 -25.10
CA VAL A 216 -4.83 -34.94 -24.17
C VAL A 216 -5.56 -34.53 -22.89
N ILE A 217 -6.15 -35.52 -22.23
CA ILE A 217 -6.62 -35.42 -20.84
C ILE A 217 -5.87 -36.49 -20.09
N LEU A 218 -5.09 -36.08 -19.08
CA LEU A 218 -4.26 -36.97 -18.28
C LEU A 218 -4.76 -36.97 -16.84
N LEU A 219 -5.01 -38.16 -16.29
CA LEU A 219 -5.35 -38.36 -14.88
C LEU A 219 -4.21 -39.09 -14.18
N PRO A 220 -3.97 -38.88 -12.88
CA PRO A 220 -3.07 -39.70 -12.08
C PRO A 220 -3.34 -41.19 -12.28
N ALA A 221 -2.27 -41.95 -12.52
CA ALA A 221 -2.36 -43.40 -12.61
C ALA A 221 -2.84 -43.99 -11.27
N ALA A 222 -3.41 -45.19 -11.31
CA ALA A 222 -3.89 -45.85 -10.09
C ALA A 222 -2.74 -46.01 -9.06
N GLY A 223 -3.02 -45.66 -7.81
CA GLY A 223 -2.06 -45.76 -6.70
C GLY A 223 -1.09 -44.59 -6.54
N GLN A 224 -1.25 -43.50 -7.31
CA GLN A 224 -0.52 -42.26 -7.06
C GLN A 224 -1.06 -41.56 -5.81
N ASP A 225 -0.17 -41.16 -4.91
CA ASP A 225 -0.50 -40.34 -3.75
C ASP A 225 -0.44 -38.85 -4.10
N LEU A 226 -1.56 -38.15 -3.89
CA LEU A 226 -1.74 -36.74 -4.23
C LEU A 226 -2.06 -35.89 -3.00
N VAL A 227 -2.28 -36.53 -1.85
CA VAL A 227 -2.74 -35.89 -0.63
C VAL A 227 -1.51 -35.35 0.06
N ALA A 228 -1.42 -34.03 0.17
CA ALA A 228 -0.29 -33.42 0.86
C ALA A 228 -0.40 -33.62 2.38
N PRO A 229 0.74 -33.74 3.10
CA PRO A 229 0.74 -33.72 4.55
C PRO A 229 0.12 -32.45 5.12
N VAL A 230 -0.38 -32.57 6.35
CA VAL A 230 -0.86 -31.41 7.11
C VAL A 230 0.27 -30.42 7.39
N ALA A 231 -0.08 -29.13 7.53
CA ALA A 231 0.89 -28.09 7.86
C ALA A 231 1.60 -28.39 9.20
N PRO A 232 2.91 -28.13 9.31
CA PRO A 232 3.60 -28.17 10.60
C PRO A 232 3.03 -27.14 11.58
N ALA A 233 3.04 -27.46 12.87
CA ALA A 233 2.54 -26.57 13.94
C ALA A 233 3.64 -26.19 14.93
N ASN A 234 3.40 -25.14 15.72
CA ASN A 234 4.29 -24.62 16.76
C ASN A 234 5.69 -24.25 16.22
N LEU A 235 5.75 -23.65 15.02
CA LEU A 235 7.02 -23.10 14.54
C LEU A 235 7.46 -21.98 15.49
N THR A 236 8.69 -22.09 15.99
CA THR A 236 9.37 -21.06 16.78
C THR A 236 10.66 -20.64 16.09
N ALA A 237 11.09 -19.41 16.38
CA ALA A 237 12.33 -18.84 15.87
C ALA A 237 13.12 -18.23 17.04
N THR A 238 14.37 -18.63 17.20
CA THR A 238 15.28 -18.12 18.23
C THR A 238 16.47 -17.47 17.55
N ALA A 239 16.66 -16.18 17.81
CA ALA A 239 17.76 -15.39 17.27
C ALA A 239 19.11 -15.85 17.86
N GLY A 240 20.13 -15.90 17.01
CA GLY A 240 21.54 -15.97 17.40
C GLY A 240 22.36 -14.98 16.58
N ASP A 241 23.69 -15.01 16.75
CA ASP A 241 24.58 -14.19 15.95
C ASP A 241 24.58 -14.66 14.49
N ARG A 242 24.11 -13.81 13.58
CA ARG A 242 24.02 -14.07 12.12
C ARG A 242 23.26 -15.34 11.79
N GLN A 243 22.36 -15.77 12.67
CA GLN A 243 21.58 -16.99 12.49
C GLN A 243 20.24 -16.95 13.21
N VAL A 244 19.31 -17.80 12.76
CA VAL A 244 18.05 -18.12 13.45
C VAL A 244 17.92 -19.63 13.57
N ALA A 245 17.76 -20.12 14.79
CA ALA A 245 17.38 -21.50 15.05
C ALA A 245 15.86 -21.64 15.01
N LEU A 246 15.36 -22.59 14.24
CA LEU A 246 13.95 -22.90 14.05
C LEU A 246 13.64 -24.28 14.60
N ALA A 247 12.47 -24.42 15.23
CA ALA A 247 11.93 -25.69 15.68
C ALA A 247 10.42 -25.75 15.47
N TRP A 248 9.88 -26.92 15.16
CA TRP A 248 8.44 -27.15 14.96
C TRP A 248 8.03 -28.55 15.41
N SER A 249 6.72 -28.84 15.38
CA SER A 249 6.19 -30.17 15.73
C SER A 249 6.29 -31.15 14.57
N ALA A 250 6.61 -32.42 14.88
CA ALA A 250 6.64 -33.49 13.88
C ALA A 250 5.26 -33.69 13.22
N VAL A 251 5.27 -34.06 11.94
CA VAL A 251 4.09 -34.38 11.13
C VAL A 251 4.23 -35.83 10.71
N SER A 252 3.25 -36.68 11.04
CA SER A 252 3.37 -38.15 10.90
C SER A 252 3.59 -38.63 9.47
N ASP A 253 3.09 -37.86 8.49
CA ASP A 253 3.17 -38.18 7.06
C ASP A 253 4.32 -37.43 6.35
N ALA A 254 5.15 -36.69 7.10
CA ALA A 254 6.26 -35.95 6.52
C ALA A 254 7.51 -36.85 6.42
N ALA A 255 8.07 -36.96 5.21
CA ALA A 255 9.40 -37.47 4.96
C ALA A 255 10.47 -36.37 5.11
N SER A 256 10.13 -35.12 4.84
CA SER A 256 10.99 -33.95 5.02
C SER A 256 10.21 -32.65 5.19
N TYR A 257 10.92 -31.54 5.38
CA TYR A 257 10.38 -30.20 5.54
C TYR A 257 11.15 -29.21 4.69
N ARG A 258 10.42 -28.26 4.08
CA ARG A 258 10.97 -27.10 3.38
C ARG A 258 10.79 -25.85 4.22
N ILE A 259 11.88 -25.16 4.48
CA ILE A 259 11.92 -23.95 5.29
C ILE A 259 11.98 -22.77 4.31
N TYR A 260 11.04 -21.84 4.45
CA TYR A 260 11.00 -20.63 3.66
C TYR A 260 11.20 -19.41 4.53
N ARG A 261 11.90 -18.40 3.99
CA ARG A 261 12.25 -17.14 4.67
C ARG A 261 11.77 -15.95 3.85
N SER A 262 11.34 -14.89 4.54
CA SER A 262 11.05 -13.58 3.96
C SER A 262 11.63 -12.44 4.82
N PRO A 263 12.07 -11.32 4.23
CA PRO A 263 12.38 -10.10 4.98
C PRO A 263 11.13 -9.30 5.39
N VAL A 264 9.94 -9.70 4.95
CA VAL A 264 8.66 -9.06 5.27
C VAL A 264 7.63 -10.08 5.77
N THR A 265 6.73 -9.65 6.65
CA THR A 265 5.68 -10.53 7.19
C THR A 265 4.61 -10.84 6.14
N GLY A 266 4.06 -12.05 6.18
CA GLY A 266 2.86 -12.44 5.44
C GLY A 266 3.04 -12.78 3.96
N GLY A 267 4.25 -12.69 3.41
CA GLY A 267 4.48 -13.01 1.99
C GLY A 267 5.94 -12.86 1.54
N GLY A 268 6.19 -13.11 0.25
CA GLY A 268 7.53 -12.96 -0.34
C GLY A 268 8.54 -14.04 0.04
N TYR A 269 8.07 -15.19 0.53
CA TYR A 269 8.97 -16.23 1.02
C TYR A 269 9.76 -16.92 -0.09
N VAL A 270 11.04 -17.15 0.17
CA VAL A 270 11.95 -17.94 -0.67
C VAL A 270 12.48 -19.15 0.10
N LEU A 271 12.80 -20.23 -0.61
CA LEU A 271 13.33 -21.44 0.01
C LEU A 271 14.70 -21.14 0.66
N ALA A 272 14.78 -21.29 1.98
CA ALA A 272 16.02 -21.12 2.75
C ALA A 272 16.77 -22.45 2.91
N GLY A 273 16.04 -23.58 2.96
CA GLY A 273 16.64 -24.91 3.04
C GLY A 273 15.61 -26.01 3.23
N GLU A 274 16.12 -27.24 3.37
CA GLU A 274 15.32 -28.43 3.66
C GLU A 274 15.87 -29.15 4.90
N SER A 275 15.01 -29.85 5.64
CA SER A 275 15.39 -30.64 6.81
C SER A 275 14.59 -31.94 6.84
N SER A 276 15.23 -33.06 7.20
CA SER A 276 14.54 -34.33 7.49
C SER A 276 14.08 -34.45 8.95
N GLY A 277 14.52 -33.53 9.81
CA GLY A 277 14.09 -33.44 11.20
C GLY A 277 13.16 -32.25 11.44
N THR A 278 12.86 -31.97 12.70
CA THR A 278 11.95 -30.90 13.12
C THR A 278 12.66 -29.61 13.55
N THR A 279 13.90 -29.44 13.12
CA THR A 279 14.74 -28.29 13.43
C THR A 279 15.53 -27.86 12.20
N PHE A 280 15.86 -26.57 12.11
CA PHE A 280 16.72 -26.00 11.09
C PHE A 280 17.45 -24.77 11.63
N THR A 281 18.72 -24.58 11.29
CA THR A 281 19.45 -23.34 11.59
C THR A 281 19.71 -22.60 10.29
N ASP A 282 19.09 -21.44 10.15
CA ASP A 282 19.38 -20.53 9.05
C ASP A 282 20.56 -19.64 9.44
N SER A 283 21.62 -19.61 8.62
CA SER A 283 22.89 -18.98 8.96
C SER A 283 23.33 -17.99 7.87
N GLY A 284 24.31 -17.14 8.19
CA GLY A 284 24.80 -16.11 7.27
C GLY A 284 23.84 -14.92 7.15
N LEU A 285 22.96 -14.74 8.13
CA LEU A 285 22.01 -13.64 8.21
C LEU A 285 22.70 -12.33 8.63
N THR A 286 22.04 -11.22 8.33
CA THR A 286 22.45 -9.90 8.79
C THR A 286 21.83 -9.61 10.15
N ASN A 287 22.64 -9.22 11.13
CA ASN A 287 22.12 -8.81 12.44
C ASN A 287 21.28 -7.52 12.35
N ALA A 288 20.39 -7.34 13.31
CA ALA A 288 19.40 -6.25 13.39
C ALA A 288 18.39 -6.21 12.22
N GLN A 289 18.37 -7.22 11.35
CA GLN A 289 17.34 -7.41 10.33
C GLN A 289 16.28 -8.40 10.81
N ALA A 290 15.00 -8.09 10.61
CA ALA A 290 13.92 -9.04 10.89
C ALA A 290 13.80 -10.07 9.77
N TYR A 291 13.62 -11.33 10.15
CA TYR A 291 13.35 -12.44 9.24
C TYR A 291 12.10 -13.19 9.70
N PHE A 292 11.28 -13.54 8.72
CA PHE A 292 10.02 -14.25 8.90
C PHE A 292 10.10 -15.61 8.23
N TYR A 293 9.60 -16.64 8.90
CA TYR A 293 9.74 -18.03 8.49
C TYR A 293 8.41 -18.75 8.47
N VAL A 294 8.25 -19.61 7.46
CA VAL A 294 7.21 -20.63 7.42
C VAL A 294 7.84 -21.97 7.00
N VAL A 295 7.28 -23.07 7.50
CA VAL A 295 7.73 -24.41 7.16
C VAL A 295 6.59 -25.18 6.50
N LYS A 296 6.92 -25.94 5.45
CA LYS A 296 5.99 -26.85 4.77
C LYS A 296 6.50 -28.28 4.90
N SER A 297 5.63 -29.20 5.28
CA SER A 297 5.90 -30.64 5.28
C SER A 297 5.88 -31.18 3.85
N VAL A 298 6.68 -32.22 3.61
CA VAL A 298 6.76 -32.95 2.34
C VAL A 298 6.71 -34.44 2.63
N ASP A 299 5.81 -35.19 1.98
CA ASP A 299 5.71 -36.65 2.15
C ASP A 299 6.75 -37.41 1.30
N ALA A 300 6.71 -38.75 1.38
CA ALA A 300 7.58 -39.62 0.59
C ALA A 300 7.25 -39.63 -0.92
N ALA A 301 6.03 -39.26 -1.30
CA ALA A 301 5.63 -39.10 -2.70
C ALA A 301 6.11 -37.76 -3.29
N GLY A 302 6.43 -36.78 -2.44
CA GLY A 302 6.84 -35.42 -2.80
C GLY A 302 5.70 -34.41 -2.80
N ASN A 303 4.52 -34.72 -2.25
CA ASN A 303 3.47 -33.71 -2.05
C ASN A 303 3.89 -32.72 -0.98
N VAL A 304 3.61 -31.44 -1.22
CA VAL A 304 3.99 -30.34 -0.32
C VAL A 304 2.74 -29.81 0.37
N GLY A 305 2.75 -29.82 1.70
CA GLY A 305 1.66 -29.33 2.54
C GLY A 305 1.52 -27.80 2.54
N ALA A 306 0.49 -27.34 3.25
CA ALA A 306 0.31 -25.93 3.55
C ALA A 306 1.42 -25.40 4.50
N ALA A 307 1.60 -24.07 4.53
CA ALA A 307 2.55 -23.42 5.42
C ALA A 307 2.11 -23.53 6.90
N SER A 308 3.08 -23.65 7.79
CA SER A 308 2.90 -23.52 9.25
C SER A 308 2.43 -22.12 9.65
N ASN A 309 2.26 -21.90 10.96
CA ASN A 309 2.28 -20.53 11.50
C ASN A 309 3.58 -19.81 11.10
N GLU A 310 3.52 -18.50 10.93
CA GLU A 310 4.70 -17.68 10.76
C GLU A 310 5.42 -17.52 12.12
N ALA A 311 6.75 -17.58 12.10
CA ALA A 311 7.61 -17.23 13.22
C ALA A 311 8.63 -16.19 12.77
N SER A 312 9.08 -15.32 13.67
CA SER A 312 10.07 -14.29 13.34
C SER A 312 11.13 -14.14 14.41
N ALA A 313 12.31 -13.70 13.97
CA ALA A 313 13.43 -13.40 14.83
C ALA A 313 14.28 -12.27 14.21
N VAL A 314 15.02 -11.55 15.06
CA VAL A 314 15.99 -10.53 14.67
C VAL A 314 17.36 -11.00 15.18
N PRO A 315 18.20 -11.62 14.33
CA PRO A 315 19.57 -11.99 14.68
C PRO A 315 20.33 -10.81 15.29
N SER A 316 21.13 -11.08 16.31
CA SER A 316 21.87 -10.04 17.03
C SER A 316 23.06 -10.61 17.77
N TYR A 317 24.09 -9.79 17.95
CA TYR A 317 25.23 -10.13 18.79
C TYR A 317 24.82 -10.30 20.25
N GLN A 318 25.45 -11.23 20.95
CA GLN A 318 25.34 -11.37 22.40
C GLN A 318 26.38 -10.48 23.08
N ILE A 319 25.92 -9.53 23.88
CA ILE A 319 26.83 -8.67 24.66
C ILE A 319 27.37 -9.49 25.83
N GLY A 320 28.69 -9.65 25.87
CA GLY A 320 29.36 -10.41 26.93
C GLY A 320 29.61 -9.57 28.19
N TRP A 321 29.90 -8.27 28.02
CA TRP A 321 30.16 -7.33 29.12
C TRP A 321 29.93 -5.88 28.67
N ALA A 322 29.58 -4.99 29.59
CA ALA A 322 29.53 -3.54 29.36
C ALA A 322 29.58 -2.77 30.70
N ASN A 323 29.92 -1.48 30.68
CA ASN A 323 29.88 -0.59 31.84
C ASN A 323 29.63 0.89 31.47
N LEU A 324 29.23 1.68 32.46
CA LEU A 324 29.59 3.10 32.49
C LEU A 324 31.07 3.18 32.89
N GLN A 325 31.90 3.80 32.05
CA GLN A 325 33.36 3.79 32.24
C GLN A 325 33.82 4.99 33.09
N TRP A 326 33.44 6.20 32.71
CA TRP A 326 33.89 7.44 33.38
C TRP A 326 33.05 8.64 32.92
N PRO A 327 32.88 9.71 33.72
CA PRO A 327 33.24 9.82 35.13
C PRO A 327 32.25 9.05 36.02
N PRO A 328 32.59 8.81 37.30
CA PRO A 328 31.63 8.31 38.30
C PRO A 328 30.68 9.41 38.81
N THR A 329 31.08 10.68 38.69
CA THR A 329 30.28 11.82 39.15
C THR A 329 30.38 12.97 38.15
N ILE A 330 29.26 13.64 37.90
CA ILE A 330 29.18 14.87 37.10
C ILE A 330 28.54 15.96 37.97
N ASN A 331 29.21 17.11 38.07
CA ASN A 331 28.63 18.33 38.61
C ASN A 331 28.37 19.29 37.45
N HIS A 332 27.12 19.68 37.26
CA HIS A 332 26.70 20.54 36.16
C HIS A 332 25.88 21.71 36.70
N THR A 333 26.08 22.90 36.15
CA THR A 333 25.19 24.04 36.39
C THR A 333 24.14 24.05 35.29
N ILE A 334 22.86 24.04 35.69
CA ILE A 334 21.73 23.98 34.76
C ILE A 334 21.86 25.02 33.64
N SER A 335 21.66 24.59 32.40
CA SER A 335 21.77 25.46 31.23
C SER A 335 21.00 24.88 30.05
N THR A 336 20.37 25.75 29.25
CA THR A 336 19.73 25.34 27.98
C THR A 336 20.71 25.13 26.84
N VAL A 337 21.96 25.60 26.98
CA VAL A 337 22.97 25.61 25.90
C VAL A 337 24.20 24.79 26.24
N ASN A 338 24.64 24.79 27.51
CA ASN A 338 25.80 24.03 27.94
C ASN A 338 25.36 22.63 28.35
N ARG A 339 26.01 21.61 27.77
CA ARG A 339 25.81 20.21 28.18
C ARG A 339 26.67 19.89 29.40
N THR A 340 26.42 18.73 30.00
CA THR A 340 27.35 18.17 30.99
C THR A 340 28.72 17.87 30.38
N ASP A 341 29.71 17.60 31.23
CA ASP A 341 30.92 16.92 30.79
C ASP A 341 30.58 15.61 30.06
N ASN A 342 31.47 15.19 29.16
CA ASN A 342 31.35 13.93 28.46
C ASN A 342 31.44 12.75 29.44
N ALA A 343 30.49 11.83 29.33
CA ALA A 343 30.55 10.52 29.94
C ALA A 343 30.84 9.47 28.87
N TYR A 344 31.60 8.45 29.26
CA TYR A 344 32.11 7.38 28.44
C TYR A 344 31.61 6.05 28.97
N GLY A 345 31.25 5.14 28.07
CA GLY A 345 30.84 3.80 28.42
C GLY A 345 31.47 2.80 27.47
N GLN A 346 31.80 1.61 27.96
CA GLN A 346 32.45 0.57 27.17
C GLN A 346 31.59 -0.68 27.07
N VAL A 347 31.72 -1.39 25.95
CA VAL A 347 31.00 -2.64 25.68
C VAL A 347 31.92 -3.64 24.98
N TRP A 348 31.81 -4.89 25.39
CA TRP A 348 32.55 -6.02 24.86
C TRP A 348 31.60 -7.07 24.28
N ILE A 349 31.89 -7.47 23.05
CA ILE A 349 31.21 -8.56 22.34
C ILE A 349 32.31 -9.50 21.82
N ASP A 350 32.23 -10.76 22.23
CA ASP A 350 33.24 -11.76 21.88
C ASP A 350 33.44 -11.86 20.36
N GLY A 351 34.70 -11.82 19.92
CA GLY A 351 35.06 -11.83 18.49
C GLY A 351 34.67 -10.59 17.67
N VAL A 352 33.93 -9.61 18.22
CA VAL A 352 33.34 -8.50 17.45
C VAL A 352 33.98 -7.15 17.79
N THR A 353 33.95 -6.71 19.04
CA THR A 353 34.48 -5.39 19.46
C THR A 353 36.01 -5.31 19.47
N ASN A 354 36.69 -6.42 19.17
CA ASN A 354 38.14 -6.44 18.96
C ASN A 354 38.55 -5.82 17.62
N ALA A 355 37.62 -5.71 16.67
CA ALA A 355 37.87 -5.16 15.35
C ALA A 355 37.95 -3.62 15.42
N PRO A 356 38.83 -2.98 14.63
CA PRO A 356 38.93 -1.52 14.62
C PRO A 356 37.68 -0.87 14.02
N GLY A 357 37.25 0.24 14.63
CA GLY A 357 36.07 1.01 14.22
C GLY A 357 34.81 0.64 15.01
N ALA A 358 33.72 1.34 14.71
CA ALA A 358 32.44 1.10 15.34
C ALA A 358 31.84 -0.23 14.90
N THR A 359 31.43 -1.07 15.85
CA THR A 359 30.68 -2.30 15.55
C THR A 359 29.37 -1.96 14.84
N PRO A 360 29.12 -2.48 13.61
CA PRO A 360 27.86 -2.24 12.90
C PRO A 360 26.66 -2.70 13.73
N THR A 361 25.57 -1.94 13.71
CA THR A 361 24.30 -2.20 14.43
C THR A 361 24.35 -2.12 15.97
N LEU A 362 25.54 -1.94 16.55
CA LEU A 362 25.68 -1.66 17.98
C LEU A 362 25.29 -0.22 18.27
N MET A 363 24.26 -0.05 19.11
CA MET A 363 23.79 1.22 19.60
C MET A 363 24.19 1.38 21.05
N ALA A 364 24.58 2.58 21.45
CA ALA A 364 24.81 2.95 22.83
C ALA A 364 24.03 4.22 23.15
N GLN A 365 23.49 4.30 24.37
CA GLN A 365 22.84 5.50 24.88
C GLN A 365 23.29 5.77 26.30
N LEU A 366 23.47 7.05 26.61
CA LEU A 366 23.65 7.56 27.96
C LEU A 366 22.29 8.05 28.45
N GLY A 367 21.91 7.68 29.66
CA GLY A 367 20.65 8.17 30.24
C GLY A 367 20.77 8.50 31.70
N PHE A 368 19.91 9.41 32.16
CA PHE A 368 19.80 9.80 33.56
C PHE A 368 18.34 9.84 34.01
N GLY A 369 18.11 9.64 35.30
CA GLY A 369 16.78 9.65 35.90
C GLY A 369 16.82 9.75 37.43
N PRO A 370 15.66 9.60 38.09
CA PRO A 370 15.57 9.71 39.55
C PRO A 370 16.53 8.77 40.26
N ALA A 371 17.23 9.28 41.29
CA ALA A 371 18.22 8.50 42.03
C ALA A 371 17.59 7.24 42.68
N GLY A 372 18.28 6.09 42.55
CA GLY A 372 17.84 4.80 43.09
C GLY A 372 16.70 4.12 42.32
N SER A 373 16.29 4.64 41.16
CA SER A 373 15.21 4.07 40.35
C SER A 373 15.71 3.08 39.28
N ASN A 374 14.84 2.16 38.85
CA ASN A 374 15.12 1.27 37.72
C ASN A 374 14.95 2.04 36.39
N PRO A 375 15.97 2.06 35.50
CA PRO A 375 15.88 2.69 34.17
C PRO A 375 15.02 1.94 33.15
N ALA A 376 14.77 0.64 33.34
CA ALA A 376 14.04 -0.18 32.37
C ALA A 376 12.54 0.17 32.35
N GLY A 377 12.05 0.67 31.21
CA GLY A 377 10.65 1.05 31.02
C GLY A 377 10.20 2.28 31.82
N ASN A 378 11.11 3.00 32.47
CA ASN A 378 10.80 4.16 33.29
C ASN A 378 10.82 5.45 32.46
N VAL A 379 9.67 6.12 32.38
CA VAL A 379 9.49 7.35 31.59
C VAL A 379 10.20 8.57 32.17
N ASP A 380 10.58 8.52 33.45
CA ASP A 380 11.34 9.60 34.11
C ASP A 380 12.84 9.56 33.76
N TRP A 381 13.29 8.53 33.03
CA TRP A 381 14.64 8.45 32.49
C TRP A 381 14.72 9.08 31.10
N THR A 382 15.64 10.01 30.95
CA THR A 382 15.94 10.67 29.66
C THR A 382 17.17 10.03 29.03
N TRP A 383 17.10 9.72 27.73
CA TRP A 383 18.17 9.04 26.98
C TRP A 383 18.68 9.90 25.83
N VAL A 384 19.99 9.85 25.60
CA VAL A 384 20.66 10.45 24.45
C VAL A 384 21.50 9.39 23.74
N ASP A 385 21.50 9.44 22.40
CA ASP A 385 22.38 8.60 21.59
C ASP A 385 23.84 8.94 21.88
N ALA A 386 24.65 7.90 22.11
CA ALA A 386 26.09 8.02 22.29
C ALA A 386 26.81 7.70 21.00
N SER A 387 27.81 8.51 20.67
CA SER A 387 28.65 8.33 19.49
C SER A 387 29.80 7.39 19.82
N PHE A 388 30.21 6.57 18.85
CA PHE A 388 31.46 5.82 18.98
C PHE A 388 32.63 6.79 19.20
N ASN A 389 33.45 6.52 20.21
CA ASN A 389 34.63 7.30 20.56
C ASN A 389 35.90 6.64 20.01
N VAL A 390 36.21 5.43 20.49
CA VAL A 390 37.44 4.70 20.17
C VAL A 390 37.29 3.22 20.51
N ASN A 391 38.14 2.37 19.94
CA ASN A 391 38.34 1.02 20.48
C ASN A 391 39.29 1.08 21.68
N ALA A 392 38.80 0.76 22.87
CA ALA A 392 39.56 0.75 24.11
C ALA A 392 39.95 -0.69 24.46
N GLY A 393 41.15 -1.11 24.03
CA GLY A 393 41.57 -2.50 24.18
C GLY A 393 40.73 -3.42 23.28
N ASN A 394 39.96 -4.33 23.89
CA ASN A 394 39.00 -5.22 23.22
C ASN A 394 37.56 -4.69 23.21
N ASN A 395 37.33 -3.48 23.72
CA ASN A 395 36.01 -2.89 23.88
C ASN A 395 35.77 -1.78 22.86
N ASP A 396 34.50 -1.57 22.50
CA ASP A 396 34.08 -0.32 21.87
C ASP A 396 33.71 0.68 22.97
N GLU A 397 34.30 1.87 22.94
CA GLU A 397 33.97 2.97 23.82
C GLU A 397 33.06 3.98 23.11
N PHE A 398 32.03 4.43 23.81
CA PHE A 398 31.07 5.43 23.35
C PHE A 398 31.14 6.67 24.23
N VAL A 399 30.81 7.83 23.66
CA VAL A 399 30.81 9.13 24.34
C VAL A 399 29.49 9.86 24.10
N ALA A 400 28.97 10.45 25.17
CA ALA A 400 27.80 11.32 25.15
C ALA A 400 27.88 12.35 26.28
N SER A 401 27.05 13.38 26.20
CA SER A 401 26.81 14.32 27.29
C SER A 401 25.31 14.55 27.45
N LEU A 402 24.88 14.98 28.63
CA LEU A 402 23.48 15.19 29.00
C LEU A 402 23.12 16.67 28.99
N LEU A 403 21.83 16.99 28.93
CA LEU A 403 21.30 18.35 29.05
C LEU A 403 20.07 18.34 29.97
N PRO A 404 20.28 18.30 31.30
CA PRO A 404 19.19 18.22 32.26
C PRO A 404 18.42 19.55 32.33
N GLU A 405 17.08 19.49 32.28
CA GLU A 405 16.19 20.66 32.36
C GLU A 405 15.75 21.00 33.80
N GLN A 406 16.24 20.27 34.80
CA GLN A 406 15.86 20.43 36.21
C GLN A 406 17.07 20.31 37.14
N THR A 407 17.08 21.12 38.19
CA THR A 407 18.06 21.02 39.27
C THR A 407 17.74 19.81 40.16
N GLY A 408 18.77 19.21 40.77
CA GLY A 408 18.60 18.05 41.62
C GLY A 408 19.75 17.06 41.59
N SER A 409 19.53 15.89 42.18
CA SER A 409 20.45 14.76 42.16
C SER A 409 19.83 13.60 41.40
N PHE A 410 20.57 13.07 40.43
CA PHE A 410 20.13 12.04 39.51
C PHE A 410 21.17 10.92 39.45
N ASP A 411 20.71 9.75 39.03
CA ASP A 411 21.58 8.65 38.64
C ASP A 411 21.69 8.62 37.12
N TYR A 412 22.86 8.24 36.58
CA TYR A 412 23.05 8.01 35.16
C TYR A 412 23.79 6.71 34.87
N VAL A 413 23.46 6.10 33.71
CA VAL A 413 23.99 4.82 33.25
C VAL A 413 24.13 4.80 31.74
N TYR A 414 24.86 3.82 31.22
CA TYR A 414 24.84 3.47 29.79
C TYR A 414 23.86 2.33 29.51
N ARG A 415 23.33 2.28 28.30
CA ARG A 415 22.66 1.08 27.76
C ARG A 415 23.09 0.79 26.33
N TYR A 416 23.06 -0.50 25.97
CA TYR A 416 23.55 -1.00 24.69
C TYR A 416 22.54 -1.92 24.00
N SER A 417 22.43 -1.84 22.68
CA SER A 417 21.56 -2.71 21.89
C SER A 417 22.25 -3.18 20.62
N THR A 418 21.99 -4.44 20.25
CA THR A 418 22.53 -5.10 19.03
C THR A 418 21.42 -5.53 18.07
N ASN A 419 20.17 -5.16 18.35
CA ASN A 419 18.99 -5.54 17.57
C ASN A 419 18.09 -4.35 17.18
N GLY A 420 18.72 -3.18 17.00
CA GLY A 420 18.03 -1.96 16.60
C GLY A 420 17.15 -1.35 17.69
N GLY A 421 17.56 -1.47 18.96
CA GLY A 421 16.88 -0.85 20.10
C GLY A 421 15.65 -1.60 20.61
N ARG A 422 15.43 -2.85 20.18
CA ARG A 422 14.30 -3.69 20.64
C ARG A 422 14.54 -4.22 22.06
N THR A 423 15.79 -4.58 22.36
CA THR A 423 16.23 -4.96 23.71
C THR A 423 17.50 -4.20 24.06
N TRP A 424 17.66 -3.92 25.35
CA TRP A 424 18.76 -3.13 25.90
C TRP A 424 19.43 -3.86 27.06
N LEU A 425 20.76 -3.87 27.07
CA LEU A 425 21.57 -4.20 28.25
C LEU A 425 21.96 -2.89 28.94
N TYR A 426 21.60 -2.74 30.21
CA TYR A 426 21.94 -1.57 31.02
C TYR A 426 23.26 -1.83 31.76
N ALA A 427 24.07 -0.79 31.96
CA ALA A 427 25.37 -0.92 32.58
C ALA A 427 25.75 0.29 33.43
N ASP A 428 26.19 0.03 34.65
CA ASP A 428 26.65 1.03 35.62
C ASP A 428 28.18 0.94 35.80
N LEU A 429 28.75 1.61 36.81
CA LEU A 429 30.20 1.63 37.04
C LEU A 429 30.78 0.26 37.41
N SER A 430 29.95 -0.68 37.88
CA SER A 430 30.35 -2.05 38.23
C SER A 430 30.15 -3.04 37.10
N GLY A 431 29.44 -2.66 36.04
CA GLY A 431 29.20 -3.50 34.87
C GLY A 431 27.70 -3.66 34.53
N PRO A 432 27.29 -4.78 33.92
CA PRO A 432 25.91 -5.00 33.52
C PRO A 432 24.93 -5.02 34.69
N VAL A 433 23.78 -4.39 34.52
CA VAL A 433 22.67 -4.32 35.46
C VAL A 433 21.56 -5.28 34.99
N ALA A 434 20.97 -6.02 35.93
CA ALA A 434 19.84 -6.90 35.63
C ALA A 434 18.62 -6.10 35.13
N ALA A 435 17.87 -6.65 34.18
CA ALA A 435 16.82 -5.92 33.46
C ALA A 435 15.68 -5.39 34.36
N ASP A 436 15.46 -5.99 35.52
CA ASP A 436 14.42 -5.66 36.49
C ASP A 436 14.94 -4.97 37.76
N ALA A 437 16.22 -4.57 37.79
CA ALA A 437 16.86 -4.00 38.96
C ALA A 437 17.26 -2.52 38.78
N ALA A 438 17.24 -1.76 39.88
CA ALA A 438 17.92 -0.47 39.94
C ALA A 438 19.45 -0.67 39.90
N PRO A 439 20.22 0.22 39.27
CA PRO A 439 21.68 0.16 39.25
C PRO A 439 22.26 0.17 40.68
N GLY A 440 23.22 -0.72 40.95
CA GLY A 440 23.85 -0.82 42.26
C GLY A 440 24.95 0.23 42.47
N ASN A 441 25.58 0.66 41.38
CA ASN A 441 26.65 1.65 41.37
C ASN A 441 26.53 2.60 40.14
N PRO A 442 25.43 3.36 40.03
CA PRO A 442 25.26 4.31 38.93
C PRO A 442 26.21 5.49 39.06
N GLY A 443 26.47 6.17 37.94
CA GLY A 443 27.07 7.48 37.96
C GLY A 443 26.16 8.49 38.67
N LYS A 444 26.73 9.44 39.40
CA LYS A 444 25.98 10.46 40.14
C LYS A 444 26.03 11.81 39.42
N LEU A 445 24.88 12.30 38.98
CA LEU A 445 24.74 13.61 38.35
C LEU A 445 24.12 14.59 39.35
N THR A 446 24.85 15.64 39.70
CA THR A 446 24.34 16.77 40.47
C THR A 446 24.16 17.97 39.55
N VAL A 447 22.92 18.44 39.46
CA VAL A 447 22.53 19.61 38.67
C VAL A 447 22.25 20.77 39.61
N ASN A 448 23.18 21.72 39.64
CA ASN A 448 23.14 22.92 40.46
C ASN A 448 22.33 24.02 39.76
N ALA A 449 21.66 24.85 40.54
CA ALA A 449 21.06 26.09 40.02
C ALA A 449 22.14 26.99 39.40
N SER A 450 21.77 27.76 38.38
CA SER A 450 22.62 28.84 37.88
C SER A 450 22.60 30.02 38.87
N GLY A 451 23.48 30.99 38.66
CA GLY A 451 23.47 32.24 39.44
C GLY A 451 22.35 33.21 39.03
N ASP A 452 21.62 32.88 37.96
CA ASP A 452 20.56 33.68 37.38
C ASP A 452 19.21 33.05 37.73
N THR A 453 18.39 33.80 38.47
CA THR A 453 17.10 33.37 38.99
C THR A 453 15.95 34.25 38.50
N THR A 454 16.24 35.19 37.61
CA THR A 454 15.24 36.13 37.11
C THR A 454 14.59 35.52 35.87
N ALA A 455 13.26 35.45 35.84
CA ALA A 455 12.59 34.98 34.63
C ALA A 455 12.53 36.09 33.56
N PRO A 456 12.53 35.73 32.26
CA PRO A 456 12.27 36.69 31.19
C PRO A 456 10.91 37.39 31.34
N SER A 457 10.74 38.50 30.62
CA SER A 457 9.42 39.13 30.49
C SER A 457 8.42 38.20 29.79
N VAL A 458 7.14 38.29 30.15
CA VAL A 458 6.08 37.52 29.48
C VAL A 458 5.97 37.93 28.00
N PRO A 459 5.89 36.98 27.05
CA PRO A 459 5.64 37.30 25.64
C PRO A 459 4.29 38.02 25.46
N GLY A 460 4.28 39.15 24.75
CA GLY A 460 3.07 39.93 24.48
C GLY A 460 2.34 39.48 23.21
N ASN A 461 1.08 39.89 23.06
CA ASN A 461 0.36 39.90 21.79
C ASN A 461 0.39 38.57 21.00
N LEU A 462 0.19 37.43 21.68
CA LEU A 462 0.06 36.16 20.99
C LEU A 462 -1.21 36.16 20.13
N GLN A 463 -1.06 35.83 18.85
CA GLN A 463 -2.14 35.84 17.87
C GLN A 463 -2.02 34.69 16.86
N VAL A 464 -3.17 34.27 16.33
CA VAL A 464 -3.26 33.33 15.20
C VAL A 464 -3.18 34.10 13.90
N VAL A 465 -2.10 33.89 13.16
CA VAL A 465 -1.85 34.50 11.85
C VAL A 465 -2.70 33.85 10.77
N SER A 466 -2.81 32.51 10.77
CA SER A 466 -3.63 31.75 9.83
C SER A 466 -4.05 30.38 10.39
N GLY A 467 -5.14 29.82 9.83
CA GLY A 467 -5.64 28.50 10.17
C GLY A 467 -6.06 27.75 8.92
N SER A 468 -5.67 26.48 8.83
CA SER A 468 -6.02 25.56 7.75
C SER A 468 -5.97 24.11 8.27
N PRO A 469 -6.51 23.14 7.52
CA PRO A 469 -6.31 21.73 7.83
C PRO A 469 -4.83 21.30 7.84
N ALA A 470 -3.95 22.07 7.18
CA ALA A 470 -2.51 21.82 7.15
C ALA A 470 -1.75 22.45 8.34
N GLY A 471 -2.38 23.31 9.12
CA GLY A 471 -1.78 23.89 10.32
C GLY A 471 -2.31 25.26 10.74
N ILE A 472 -1.92 25.65 11.96
CA ILE A 472 -2.23 26.94 12.60
C ILE A 472 -0.94 27.73 12.80
N ALA A 473 -0.84 28.91 12.18
CA ALA A 473 0.31 29.80 12.33
C ALA A 473 0.09 30.78 13.48
N LEU A 474 1.11 30.94 14.33
CA LEU A 474 1.12 31.79 15.52
C LEU A 474 2.23 32.85 15.40
N ALA A 475 2.00 34.03 15.97
CA ALA A 475 3.01 35.07 16.16
C ALA A 475 2.80 35.78 17.50
N TRP A 476 3.89 36.28 18.09
CA TRP A 476 3.88 37.02 19.36
C TRP A 476 4.98 38.11 19.38
N ASP A 477 4.93 38.97 20.40
CA ASP A 477 5.95 40.00 20.64
C ASP A 477 7.14 39.41 21.40
N ALA A 478 8.34 39.93 21.12
CA ALA A 478 9.58 39.46 21.74
C ALA A 478 9.66 39.80 23.24
N SER A 479 10.13 38.84 24.03
CA SER A 479 10.51 39.02 25.43
C SER A 479 11.94 39.58 25.57
N THR A 480 12.21 40.23 26.70
CA THR A 480 13.56 40.60 27.13
C THR A 480 13.93 39.87 28.41
N ASP A 481 15.23 39.75 28.64
CA ASP A 481 15.81 39.06 29.80
C ASP A 481 17.01 39.88 30.32
N ASP A 482 17.36 39.74 31.60
CA ASP A 482 18.47 40.45 32.23
C ASP A 482 19.84 39.83 31.91
N VAL A 483 19.91 38.54 31.58
CA VAL A 483 21.14 37.84 31.19
C VAL A 483 21.10 37.40 29.73
N ALA A 484 20.23 36.45 29.39
CA ALA A 484 20.11 35.92 28.03
C ALA A 484 18.84 35.08 27.87
N LEU A 485 17.98 35.50 26.94
CA LEU A 485 16.84 34.72 26.47
C LEU A 485 17.30 33.51 25.63
N HIS A 486 16.79 32.32 25.93
CA HIS A 486 17.02 31.12 25.11
C HIS A 486 15.98 30.99 23.99
N GLY A 487 14.70 31.16 24.33
CA GLY A 487 13.61 31.02 23.36
C GLY A 487 12.23 31.03 24.00
N TYR A 488 11.28 30.40 23.32
CA TYR A 488 9.88 30.35 23.70
C TYR A 488 9.36 28.92 23.71
N GLU A 489 8.70 28.51 24.78
CA GLU A 489 7.94 27.26 24.81
C GLU A 489 6.52 27.55 24.34
N VAL A 490 6.09 26.89 23.26
CA VAL A 490 4.73 26.97 22.72
C VAL A 490 3.91 25.87 23.38
N LEU A 491 2.84 26.26 24.09
CA LEU A 491 1.95 25.32 24.76
C LEU A 491 0.55 25.34 24.15
N ARG A 492 -0.06 24.16 24.05
CA ARG A 492 -1.37 23.95 23.43
C ARG A 492 -2.31 23.18 24.37
N GLY A 493 -3.55 23.61 24.44
CA GLY A 493 -4.66 22.93 25.12
C GLY A 493 -5.82 22.67 24.15
N SER A 494 -6.64 21.68 24.49
CA SER A 494 -7.90 21.37 23.78
C SER A 494 -9.11 22.10 24.38
N THR A 495 -8.92 22.81 25.48
CA THR A 495 -9.94 23.56 26.23
C THR A 495 -9.42 24.94 26.59
N ALA A 496 -10.30 25.94 26.55
CA ALA A 496 -9.98 27.30 26.96
C ALA A 496 -9.51 27.33 28.42
N GLY A 497 -8.41 28.01 28.69
CA GLY A 497 -7.76 28.06 30.00
C GLY A 497 -6.86 26.86 30.31
N GLY A 498 -6.68 25.93 29.37
CA GLY A 498 -5.86 24.73 29.55
C GLY A 498 -6.65 23.50 30.07
N PRO A 499 -5.96 22.44 30.52
CA PRO A 499 -4.50 22.33 30.69
C PRO A 499 -3.74 22.41 29.36
N TYR A 500 -2.54 22.99 29.41
CA TYR A 500 -1.66 23.11 28.24
C TYR A 500 -0.51 22.11 28.30
N ALA A 501 -0.10 21.61 27.14
CA ALA A 501 1.10 20.79 26.96
C ALA A 501 2.08 21.50 26.01
N ARG A 502 3.38 21.44 26.29
CA ARG A 502 4.44 21.96 25.41
C ARG A 502 4.45 21.17 24.11
N ILE A 503 4.27 21.86 22.98
CA ILE A 503 4.32 21.26 21.63
C ILE A 503 5.59 21.63 20.86
N ALA A 504 6.27 22.71 21.25
CA ALA A 504 7.53 23.13 20.64
C ALA A 504 8.34 24.04 21.56
N THR A 505 9.64 24.11 21.29
CA THR A 505 10.54 25.17 21.77
C THR A 505 11.09 25.91 20.56
N VAL A 506 10.90 27.23 20.51
CA VAL A 506 11.26 28.09 19.37
C VAL A 506 12.39 29.02 19.78
N THR A 507 13.52 28.94 19.07
CA THR A 507 14.70 29.79 19.30
C THR A 507 14.92 30.75 18.14
N GLY A 508 15.19 32.03 18.41
CA GLY A 508 15.54 33.03 17.39
C GLY A 508 14.38 33.52 16.51
N ALA A 509 13.13 33.15 16.83
CA ALA A 509 11.93 33.60 16.12
C ALA A 509 10.79 33.87 17.12
N THR A 510 9.82 34.69 16.72
CA THR A 510 8.59 34.97 17.48
C THR A 510 7.34 34.49 16.74
N ALA A 511 7.48 33.37 16.03
CA ALA A 511 6.41 32.74 15.26
C ALA A 511 6.58 31.21 15.24
N TYR A 512 5.47 30.49 15.12
CA TYR A 512 5.44 29.03 15.06
C TYR A 512 4.27 28.54 14.18
N MET A 513 4.44 27.42 13.49
CA MET A 513 3.38 26.77 12.71
C MET A 513 3.09 25.40 13.31
N ASP A 514 1.92 25.26 13.96
CA ASP A 514 1.47 23.96 14.45
C ASP A 514 0.86 23.16 13.30
N THR A 515 1.59 22.13 12.85
CA THR A 515 1.17 21.21 11.78
C THR A 515 0.56 19.91 12.31
N SER A 516 0.51 19.73 13.64
CA SER A 516 0.01 18.52 14.31
C SER A 516 -1.49 18.60 14.65
N VAL A 517 -2.21 19.49 13.97
CA VAL A 517 -3.63 19.79 14.22
C VAL A 517 -4.54 18.88 13.41
N GLU A 518 -5.72 18.59 13.96
CA GLU A 518 -6.76 17.83 13.26
C GLU A 518 -7.78 18.78 12.62
N GLU A 519 -8.24 18.43 11.42
CA GLU A 519 -9.16 19.26 10.64
C GLU A 519 -10.44 19.60 11.44
N ASN A 520 -10.86 20.88 11.35
CA ASN A 520 -12.03 21.43 12.03
C ASN A 520 -11.98 21.41 13.56
N GLN A 521 -10.83 21.12 14.18
CA GLN A 521 -10.65 21.24 15.62
C GLN A 521 -10.13 22.63 16.02
N SER A 522 -10.60 23.08 17.19
CA SER A 522 -10.13 24.30 17.83
C SER A 522 -9.11 24.00 18.92
N TYR A 523 -8.05 24.79 18.94
CA TYR A 523 -6.96 24.69 19.88
C TYR A 523 -6.71 26.04 20.55
N PHE A 524 -6.20 25.98 21.77
CA PHE A 524 -5.91 27.13 22.61
C PHE A 524 -4.42 27.19 22.87
N TYR A 525 -3.78 28.30 22.52
CA TYR A 525 -2.34 28.45 22.58
C TYR A 525 -1.96 29.50 23.60
N VAL A 526 -0.90 29.21 24.33
CA VAL A 526 -0.16 30.18 25.13
C VAL A 526 1.34 29.99 24.88
N VAL A 527 2.11 31.05 25.05
CA VAL A 527 3.56 31.03 24.88
C VAL A 527 4.21 31.60 26.14
N GLN A 528 5.28 30.97 26.60
CA GLN A 528 6.12 31.52 27.67
C GLN A 528 7.57 31.58 27.21
N ALA A 529 8.30 32.59 27.69
CA ALA A 529 9.71 32.75 27.43
C ALA A 529 10.54 31.92 28.43
N VAL A 530 11.66 31.38 27.95
CA VAL A 530 12.64 30.65 28.75
C VAL A 530 14.03 31.24 28.51
N ASP A 531 14.78 31.49 29.57
CA ASP A 531 16.16 32.00 29.51
C ASP A 531 17.18 30.86 29.37
N THR A 532 18.47 31.22 29.38
CA THR A 532 19.56 30.24 29.35
C THR A 532 19.78 29.43 30.63
N SER A 533 19.10 29.80 31.71
CA SER A 533 19.11 29.20 33.05
C SER A 533 17.88 28.31 33.34
N PHE A 534 16.97 28.16 32.37
CA PHE A 534 15.65 27.52 32.49
C PHE A 534 14.64 28.25 33.41
N ASN A 535 14.85 29.54 33.75
CA ASN A 535 13.79 30.34 34.35
C ASN A 535 12.71 30.61 33.28
N ARG A 536 11.45 30.45 33.68
CA ARG A 536 10.29 30.57 32.79
C ARG A 536 9.46 31.78 33.18
N SER A 537 9.08 32.59 32.20
CA SER A 537 8.12 33.68 32.41
C SER A 537 6.73 33.12 32.77
N GLY A 538 5.80 34.00 33.13
CA GLY A 538 4.37 33.68 33.00
C GLY A 538 3.99 33.41 31.54
N VAL A 539 2.82 32.81 31.31
CA VAL A 539 2.27 32.60 29.97
C VAL A 539 1.68 33.89 29.39
N SER A 540 1.72 34.02 28.06
CA SER A 540 1.09 35.10 27.28
C SER A 540 -0.44 35.14 27.45
N ASN A 541 -1.11 36.08 26.77
CA ASN A 541 -2.53 35.94 26.50
C ASN A 541 -2.81 34.63 25.74
N GLU A 542 -4.00 34.05 25.95
CA GLU A 542 -4.46 32.88 25.19
C GLU A 542 -4.90 33.30 23.79
N ALA A 543 -4.51 32.53 22.77
CA ALA A 543 -4.97 32.68 21.40
C ALA A 543 -5.71 31.42 20.94
N THR A 544 -6.88 31.61 20.34
CA THR A 544 -7.72 30.51 19.83
C THR A 544 -7.55 30.35 18.33
N GLY A 545 -7.19 29.15 17.88
CA GLY A 545 -7.07 28.83 16.46
C GLY A 545 -7.87 27.59 16.09
N THR A 546 -8.57 27.64 14.96
CA THR A 546 -9.27 26.48 14.38
C THR A 546 -8.51 25.99 13.15
N ALA A 547 -8.29 24.68 13.05
CA ALA A 547 -7.61 24.03 11.93
C ALA A 547 -8.54 23.86 10.72
N ALA A 548 -9.07 24.99 10.25
CA ALA A 548 -9.96 25.09 9.10
C ALA A 548 -9.73 26.41 8.39
N LEU A 549 -9.97 26.44 7.07
CA LEU A 549 -9.88 27.70 6.31
C LEU A 549 -10.88 28.71 6.86
N ARG A 550 -10.36 29.89 7.20
CA ARG A 550 -11.15 31.01 7.71
C ARG A 550 -12.04 31.58 6.60
N THR A 551 -13.23 32.04 6.99
CA THR A 551 -14.14 32.72 6.06
C THR A 551 -13.76 34.19 5.98
N VAL A 552 -13.54 34.68 4.76
CA VAL A 552 -13.25 36.08 4.44
C VAL A 552 -14.52 36.74 3.93
N THR A 553 -14.88 37.90 4.49
CA THR A 553 -15.88 38.80 3.93
C THR A 553 -15.21 39.74 2.92
N LEU A 554 -15.60 39.64 1.67
CA LEU A 554 -15.03 40.39 0.56
C LEU A 554 -15.97 41.51 0.12
N ASN A 555 -15.58 42.76 0.38
CA ASN A 555 -16.35 43.96 0.04
C ASN A 555 -15.79 44.63 -1.22
N PHE A 556 -16.55 44.62 -2.30
CA PHE A 556 -16.25 45.40 -3.49
C PHE A 556 -16.85 46.79 -3.38
N SER A 557 -16.05 47.80 -3.73
CA SER A 557 -16.47 49.16 -4.01
C SER A 557 -15.96 49.54 -5.39
N VAL A 558 -16.87 49.82 -6.31
CA VAL A 558 -16.57 49.97 -7.74
C VAL A 558 -17.05 51.33 -8.18
N THR A 559 -16.12 52.17 -8.63
CA THR A 559 -16.45 53.48 -9.19
C THR A 559 -16.63 53.35 -10.70
N ALA A 560 -17.86 53.55 -11.17
CA ALA A 560 -18.22 53.53 -12.57
C ALA A 560 -17.98 54.92 -13.22
N PRO A 561 -17.68 55.00 -14.53
CA PRO A 561 -17.45 56.27 -15.20
C PRO A 561 -18.74 57.10 -15.28
N ALA A 562 -18.61 58.43 -15.37
CA ALA A 562 -19.76 59.34 -15.48
C ALA A 562 -20.62 59.11 -16.73
N THR A 563 -20.08 58.40 -17.73
CA THR A 563 -20.79 58.00 -18.95
C THR A 563 -21.68 56.77 -18.76
N THR A 564 -21.67 56.13 -17.59
CA THR A 564 -22.57 55.01 -17.28
C THR A 564 -24.03 55.45 -17.41
N PRO A 565 -24.87 54.78 -18.22
CA PRO A 565 -26.27 55.17 -18.38
C PRO A 565 -27.02 55.18 -17.03
N ALA A 566 -27.90 56.17 -16.83
CA ALA A 566 -28.56 56.39 -15.54
C ALA A 566 -29.51 55.26 -15.12
N ASP A 567 -30.01 54.47 -16.09
CA ASP A 567 -30.87 53.31 -15.91
C ASP A 567 -30.11 51.97 -15.95
N ALA A 568 -28.79 51.99 -16.19
CA ALA A 568 -27.98 50.79 -16.22
C ALA A 568 -27.70 50.26 -14.81
N THR A 569 -27.60 48.93 -14.70
CA THR A 569 -27.14 48.23 -13.50
C THR A 569 -25.73 47.69 -13.76
N VAL A 570 -24.82 47.86 -12.81
CA VAL A 570 -23.47 47.28 -12.89
C VAL A 570 -23.51 45.85 -12.36
N PHE A 571 -22.90 44.93 -13.10
CA PHE A 571 -22.75 43.53 -12.74
C PHE A 571 -21.28 43.15 -12.62
N ILE A 572 -21.01 42.11 -11.84
CA ILE A 572 -19.70 41.43 -11.78
C ILE A 572 -19.86 40.02 -12.31
N ALA A 573 -18.95 39.62 -13.20
CA ALA A 573 -18.93 38.31 -13.82
C ALA A 573 -17.51 37.73 -13.76
N GLY A 574 -17.39 36.45 -13.41
CA GLY A 574 -16.10 35.84 -13.16
C GLY A 574 -16.22 34.42 -12.64
N SER A 575 -15.14 33.88 -12.09
CA SER A 575 -15.13 32.59 -11.38
C SER A 575 -15.75 32.71 -9.97
N LEU A 576 -16.93 33.34 -9.88
CA LEU A 576 -17.63 33.64 -8.62
C LEU A 576 -18.25 32.40 -7.97
N ASN A 577 -18.41 31.31 -8.74
CA ASN A 577 -18.78 29.98 -8.24
C ASN A 577 -17.81 29.41 -7.20
N ARG A 578 -16.61 29.97 -7.09
CA ARG A 578 -15.62 29.63 -6.06
C ARG A 578 -15.88 30.31 -4.71
N LEU A 579 -16.81 31.25 -4.66
CA LEU A 579 -17.24 31.95 -3.45
C LEU A 579 -18.49 31.27 -2.87
N ASP A 580 -18.75 31.48 -1.58
CA ASP A 580 -19.95 30.97 -0.92
C ASP A 580 -21.20 31.63 -1.53
N GLY A 581 -22.34 30.93 -1.60
CA GLY A 581 -23.60 31.49 -2.10
C GLY A 581 -24.03 31.01 -3.50
N GLY A 582 -23.24 30.14 -4.14
CA GLY A 582 -23.65 29.44 -5.36
C GLY A 582 -23.76 30.33 -6.60
N TYR A 583 -22.90 31.35 -6.70
CA TYR A 583 -22.93 32.29 -7.82
C TYR A 583 -22.56 31.63 -9.16
N PRO A 584 -23.14 32.09 -10.28
CA PRO A 584 -22.83 31.55 -11.60
C PRO A 584 -21.44 31.98 -12.07
N GLU A 585 -20.82 31.12 -12.85
CA GLU A 585 -19.53 31.38 -13.48
C GLU A 585 -19.72 32.16 -14.80
N TRP A 586 -18.96 33.25 -14.97
CA TRP A 586 -18.87 34.06 -16.20
C TRP A 586 -20.22 34.46 -16.84
N ASN A 587 -21.23 34.77 -16.02
CA ASN A 587 -22.51 35.31 -16.50
C ASN A 587 -22.59 36.84 -16.34
N PRO A 588 -22.61 37.62 -17.44
CA PRO A 588 -22.49 39.08 -17.42
C PRO A 588 -23.72 39.82 -16.88
N GLY A 589 -24.83 39.13 -16.59
CA GLY A 589 -26.07 39.75 -16.13
C GLY A 589 -26.68 39.09 -14.88
N ALA A 590 -25.95 38.20 -14.21
CA ALA A 590 -26.50 37.43 -13.09
C ALA A 590 -26.25 38.04 -11.71
N VAL A 591 -25.11 38.69 -11.48
CA VAL A 591 -24.72 39.18 -10.15
C VAL A 591 -24.60 40.70 -10.18
N SER A 592 -25.68 41.39 -9.78
CA SER A 592 -25.78 42.85 -9.76
C SER A 592 -25.15 43.46 -8.51
N LEU A 593 -24.46 44.59 -8.66
CA LEU A 593 -23.99 45.42 -7.56
C LEU A 593 -25.11 46.39 -7.12
N ALA A 594 -25.08 46.81 -5.86
CA ALA A 594 -25.98 47.80 -5.30
C ALA A 594 -25.41 49.23 -5.41
N PRO A 595 -26.19 50.23 -5.84
CA PRO A 595 -25.72 51.62 -5.92
C PRO A 595 -25.49 52.21 -4.52
N ALA A 596 -24.34 52.86 -4.33
CA ALA A 596 -23.92 53.51 -3.08
C ALA A 596 -23.85 55.05 -3.19
N GLY A 597 -24.29 55.62 -4.32
CA GLY A 597 -24.25 57.06 -4.61
C GLY A 597 -22.94 57.50 -5.29
N GLY A 598 -22.96 58.64 -5.99
CA GLY A 598 -21.76 59.21 -6.62
C GLY A 598 -21.07 58.30 -7.65
N ASN A 599 -21.84 57.52 -8.44
CA ASN A 599 -21.37 56.47 -9.36
C ASN A 599 -20.60 55.32 -8.71
N VAL A 600 -20.70 55.15 -7.39
CA VAL A 600 -20.12 54.02 -6.68
C VAL A 600 -21.15 52.90 -6.55
N TRP A 601 -20.69 51.67 -6.77
CA TRP A 601 -21.45 50.43 -6.69
C TRP A 601 -20.76 49.47 -5.73
N THR A 602 -21.53 48.70 -4.97
CA THR A 602 -20.98 47.82 -3.93
C THR A 602 -21.60 46.43 -3.97
N ILE A 603 -20.82 45.42 -3.59
CA ILE A 603 -21.31 44.07 -3.34
C ILE A 603 -20.41 43.40 -2.31
N THR A 604 -21.01 42.54 -1.49
CA THR A 604 -20.29 41.74 -0.51
C THR A 604 -20.41 40.26 -0.86
N PHE A 605 -19.27 39.57 -0.85
CA PHE A 605 -19.19 38.12 -0.96
C PHE A 605 -18.60 37.53 0.32
N THR A 606 -18.74 36.22 0.49
CA THR A 606 -17.95 35.45 1.44
C THR A 606 -17.25 34.30 0.73
N GLY A 607 -16.09 33.89 1.21
CA GLY A 607 -15.39 32.73 0.70
C GLY A 607 -14.25 32.32 1.61
N LYS A 608 -13.63 31.17 1.32
CA LYS A 608 -12.51 30.66 2.13
C LYS A 608 -11.22 31.41 1.81
N GLU A 609 -10.44 31.71 2.84
CA GLU A 609 -9.09 32.28 2.72
C GLU A 609 -8.24 31.45 1.76
N GLY A 610 -7.46 32.12 0.91
CA GLY A 610 -6.66 31.49 -0.15
C GLY A 610 -7.43 31.22 -1.45
N THR A 611 -8.76 31.36 -1.48
CA THR A 611 -9.54 31.22 -2.71
C THR A 611 -9.12 32.28 -3.73
N GLN A 612 -8.81 31.85 -4.96
CA GLN A 612 -8.52 32.75 -6.07
C GLN A 612 -9.75 32.95 -6.94
N ILE A 613 -10.01 34.18 -7.38
CA ILE A 613 -11.04 34.49 -8.37
C ILE A 613 -10.49 35.35 -9.50
N GLU A 614 -11.06 35.16 -10.69
CA GLU A 614 -10.97 36.09 -11.80
C GLU A 614 -12.32 36.76 -12.03
N TYR A 615 -12.34 38.03 -12.42
CA TYR A 615 -13.59 38.75 -12.65
C TYR A 615 -13.45 39.95 -13.60
N LYS A 616 -14.61 40.41 -14.11
CA LYS A 616 -14.82 41.63 -14.87
C LYS A 616 -16.15 42.29 -14.51
N TYR A 617 -16.28 43.57 -14.83
CA TYR A 617 -17.54 44.30 -14.72
C TYR A 617 -18.24 44.46 -16.06
N THR A 618 -19.58 44.47 -16.03
CA THR A 618 -20.45 44.58 -17.22
C THR A 618 -21.70 45.41 -16.91
N LEU A 619 -22.41 45.85 -17.96
CA LEU A 619 -23.78 46.38 -17.88
C LEU A 619 -24.81 45.33 -18.33
N GLY A 620 -24.73 44.11 -17.81
CA GLY A 620 -25.70 43.03 -18.08
C GLY A 620 -25.41 42.15 -19.31
N SER A 621 -24.50 42.57 -20.19
CA SER A 621 -24.05 41.83 -21.37
C SER A 621 -22.55 42.03 -21.61
N TRP A 622 -21.91 41.05 -22.28
CA TRP A 622 -20.52 41.16 -22.74
C TRP A 622 -20.31 42.26 -23.79
N ASP A 623 -21.39 42.72 -24.44
CA ASP A 623 -21.36 43.87 -25.34
C ASP A 623 -21.10 45.19 -24.60
N PHE A 624 -21.28 45.21 -23.27
CA PHE A 624 -21.06 46.37 -22.40
C PHE A 624 -20.10 46.04 -21.25
N VAL A 625 -19.03 45.30 -21.56
CA VAL A 625 -17.95 44.97 -20.63
C VAL A 625 -17.01 46.15 -20.40
N GLU A 626 -16.40 46.22 -19.22
CA GLU A 626 -15.39 47.23 -18.91
C GLU A 626 -14.23 47.25 -19.91
N LYS A 627 -13.72 48.47 -20.17
CA LYS A 627 -12.59 48.78 -21.04
C LYS A 627 -11.59 49.69 -20.35
N GLY A 628 -10.36 49.69 -20.87
CA GLY A 628 -9.32 50.60 -20.43
C GLY A 628 -9.56 52.06 -20.87
N GLY A 629 -8.64 52.94 -20.49
CA GLY A 629 -8.79 54.40 -20.68
C GLY A 629 -8.84 54.83 -22.13
N ALA A 630 -8.18 54.10 -23.03
CA ALA A 630 -8.18 54.32 -24.48
C ALA A 630 -9.13 53.35 -25.22
N CYS A 631 -10.11 52.79 -24.51
CA CYS A 631 -11.07 51.79 -25.00
C CYS A 631 -10.47 50.41 -25.37
N GLU A 632 -9.25 50.14 -24.94
CA GLU A 632 -8.56 48.85 -25.11
C GLU A 632 -9.19 47.72 -24.28
N GLU A 633 -9.05 46.48 -24.77
CA GLU A 633 -9.39 45.29 -23.98
C GLU A 633 -8.45 45.17 -22.77
N ILE A 634 -9.02 44.90 -21.60
CA ILE A 634 -8.26 44.60 -20.40
C ILE A 634 -8.33 43.10 -20.09
N ALA A 635 -7.27 42.57 -19.49
CA ALA A 635 -7.27 41.22 -18.95
C ALA A 635 -8.32 41.09 -17.83
N ASN A 636 -8.67 39.85 -17.48
CA ASN A 636 -9.47 39.59 -16.29
C ASN A 636 -8.74 40.13 -15.05
N ARG A 637 -9.47 40.76 -14.14
CA ARG A 637 -8.94 41.11 -12.82
C ARG A 637 -8.75 39.83 -12.03
N THR A 638 -7.72 39.75 -11.19
CA THR A 638 -7.44 38.59 -10.35
C THR A 638 -7.40 39.00 -8.88
N LEU A 639 -7.89 38.13 -8.00
CA LEU A 639 -7.92 38.36 -6.56
C LEU A 639 -7.70 37.05 -5.80
N THR A 640 -6.88 37.09 -4.75
CA THR A 640 -6.81 36.03 -3.73
C THR A 640 -7.47 36.53 -2.45
N LEU A 641 -8.39 35.74 -1.89
CA LEU A 641 -9.05 36.03 -0.63
C LEU A 641 -8.03 35.95 0.51
N ASN A 642 -7.86 37.04 1.25
CA ASN A 642 -6.96 37.14 2.40
C ASN A 642 -7.76 37.59 3.62
N TYR A 643 -7.67 36.84 4.73
CA TYR A 643 -8.42 37.15 5.93
C TYR A 643 -7.97 38.46 6.59
N GLY A 644 -6.69 38.83 6.47
CA GLY A 644 -6.13 40.01 7.13
C GLY A 644 -6.31 39.97 8.66
N ALA A 645 -6.41 41.14 9.29
CA ALA A 645 -6.60 41.23 10.75
C ALA A 645 -8.07 41.13 11.20
N THR A 646 -9.02 41.46 10.32
CA THR A 646 -10.45 41.62 10.68
C THR A 646 -11.37 40.62 10.01
N GLY A 647 -10.86 39.76 9.14
CA GLY A 647 -11.67 38.89 8.28
C GLY A 647 -12.36 39.62 7.12
N VAL A 648 -12.12 40.93 6.96
CA VAL A 648 -12.72 41.76 5.91
C VAL A 648 -11.65 42.22 4.92
N GLN A 649 -11.84 41.86 3.65
CA GLN A 649 -11.02 42.34 2.55
C GLN A 649 -11.83 43.31 1.69
N THR A 650 -11.32 44.52 1.49
CA THR A 650 -11.96 45.54 0.64
C THR A 650 -11.24 45.64 -0.70
N VAL A 651 -11.99 45.60 -1.79
CA VAL A 651 -11.49 45.79 -3.16
C VAL A 651 -12.09 47.06 -3.72
N ASN A 652 -11.24 48.04 -3.99
CA ASN A 652 -11.63 49.31 -4.60
C ASN A 652 -11.25 49.30 -6.07
N ASP A 653 -12.24 49.09 -6.95
CA ASP A 653 -12.03 49.09 -8.38
C ASP A 653 -12.55 50.39 -9.02
N THR A 654 -11.93 50.78 -10.12
CA THR A 654 -12.42 51.87 -10.98
C THR A 654 -12.52 51.36 -12.40
N ILE A 655 -13.65 51.66 -13.03
CA ILE A 655 -13.94 51.33 -14.42
C ILE A 655 -13.68 52.59 -15.24
N ALA A 656 -12.80 52.50 -16.24
CA ALA A 656 -12.45 53.66 -17.06
C ALA A 656 -13.52 53.95 -18.11
N ASN A 657 -13.94 52.92 -18.86
CA ASN A 657 -14.99 53.03 -19.87
C ASN A 657 -15.79 51.72 -19.99
N TRP A 658 -16.91 51.76 -20.71
CA TRP A 658 -17.69 50.57 -21.10
C TRP A 658 -17.61 50.37 -22.62
N ARG A 659 -17.53 49.12 -23.08
CA ARG A 659 -17.76 48.81 -24.50
C ARG A 659 -19.16 49.31 -24.90
N ASN A 660 -19.31 49.80 -26.14
CA ASN A 660 -20.58 50.31 -26.67
C ASN A 660 -21.22 51.49 -25.89
N VAL A 661 -20.46 52.20 -25.06
CA VAL A 661 -20.88 53.46 -24.43
C VAL A 661 -19.81 54.51 -24.72
N ALA A 662 -20.24 55.67 -25.24
CA ALA A 662 -19.33 56.76 -25.56
C ALA A 662 -18.41 57.09 -24.37
N PRO A 663 -17.08 57.23 -24.59
CA PRO A 663 -16.41 57.40 -25.89
C PRO A 663 -16.10 56.10 -26.66
N CYS A 664 -16.34 54.93 -26.08
CA CYS A 664 -16.00 53.67 -26.72
C CYS A 664 -17.10 53.19 -27.68
N GLY A 665 -16.66 52.72 -28.84
CA GLY A 665 -17.51 52.02 -29.80
C GLY A 665 -17.58 50.50 -29.52
N ASN A 666 -18.08 49.78 -30.52
CA ASN A 666 -18.09 48.32 -30.56
C ASN A 666 -16.66 47.75 -30.64
#